data_AF-A0A2S8Z123-F1
#
_entry.id   AF-A0A2S8Z123-F1
#
_cell.length_a   1.000
_cell.length_b   1.000
_cell.length_c   1.000
_cell.angle_alpha   90.00
_cell.angle_beta   90.00
_cell.angle_gamma   90.00
#
_symmetry.space_group_name_H-M   'P 1'
#
loop_
_entity.id
_entity.type
_entity.pdbx_description
1 polymer ?
#
loop_
_entity_poly.entity_id
_entity_poly.type
_entity_poly.pdbx_seq_one_letter_code
_entity_poly.pdbx_strand_id
1 'polypeptide(L)'
;MHQFSKRRSSLFFLRQPGVLPVLLGTFSAVTATAAPMDDVSPPSPTDPSAYTQPRTDVQAALDELKLLPEGNHGSLALPNGTWGDRNTPRTENTLPPSQQTSFNYPTNGKASPLFGAQPFTQQMLLYEEFGTEKLDPTVEAGTLPFPVPTVGAAPEQDPNSVARSGPASPALEAFLRQPGLYPFPTQYANVLDRNPWKAQIETFLNRQPVGSPAEGRPPGKGWSHQRWNEFYPQASVKTAQVGARVNKGLRDSRQMHGYSKGEFGPDGLYNNTAGVTATKGSTKGIEIRFHPNMPIQDHKNLWTFDGTLPPKLLMVRYGQPVLMRHYNGLPIDPAANGGFGLHTLSTHEHNGHSPAESDGYANAFFFPGQYYDYRWPVQLAGYDTINTDAKDPRAAFPCAPGETLWVNDASPGLKSCENGSIKIRGDWRETMSTHWFHDHMLDFTAHNVYKGNAAMMNYYSAIDRGNETFEDGVNLRLPSGSALPWGNRDYDVNLTFADKAWDQTGQLWFNPFNIDGFIGDQMMVNWLYKPYFDVRARSYRFRILNGSVSRYMKIAVVREVQGTSGEFRGPQGSGVSYVRVPFHMIANDGNLMEHAIPFDGSMDLNGNGDLKDDNGILPTMAIAERYDIIINFSKNGIKAGDKIFFVNLMEHDTGKGPSKEAVSLADVLSEKYKAVIDQTSKGPRWRDGDPVVGKFLQLNVKAYSGQDPSMDPVAYEPAKPGKPAGKTMIPLTINRDDATMQAKLKLARHRSFEFGRSDGTDTAPWTIKTDGGFGYSMDPRRITAAPQLANGPTDAGYGGDGTLEVWTIKNGGNGWSHPVHVHFEEGVILNRDGKKPPEWEKWARKDLYRVGPEVDSSEEVQMAIRFREFAGTFMEHCHNTQHEDNSMLLRFDLEHPGQLQLMPSPMPTWDGVEFIASAALPSFRDKDDDDGGPEDPDDDKPNQLPVATNDSGATKAGSPITLNVLANDSDPDGDLPLAVVSLEQPDSGTGSVSTDGTRVTFTPPATVTDAYTTTFDYKVKDARGAISKLAGQVSVAVAPAPVEVDQNIKVTSAKATVRSGNRYTWDLMGTSALKIGDTLAITAAMVDGPLSLGTASVLVGGTWRLSATTTGSAPAQPPTVTIKPVNGKAVTVPVTVR
;
A
#
# COMPACT_ATOMS: atom_id res chain seq x y z
N MET A 1 -19.21 37.15 -47.93
CA MET A 1 -19.26 38.46 -48.64
C MET A 1 -19.08 39.58 -47.62
N HIS A 2 -18.50 40.70 -48.05
CA HIS A 2 -18.46 42.01 -47.37
C HIS A 2 -17.64 42.14 -46.07
N GLN A 3 -16.53 42.86 -46.23
CA GLN A 3 -15.72 43.52 -45.20
C GLN A 3 -16.53 44.65 -44.53
N PHE A 4 -16.07 45.16 -43.39
CA PHE A 4 -15.56 46.54 -43.36
C PHE A 4 -14.59 46.80 -42.20
N SER A 5 -13.51 47.53 -42.52
CA SER A 5 -12.48 48.03 -41.60
C SER A 5 -12.70 49.52 -41.31
N LYS A 6 -12.23 50.03 -40.16
CA LYS A 6 -11.65 51.39 -40.08
C LYS A 6 -10.76 51.62 -38.85
N ARG A 7 -9.53 52.06 -39.10
CA ARG A 7 -8.58 52.65 -38.14
C ARG A 7 -8.78 54.18 -38.01
N ARG A 8 -8.29 54.77 -36.91
CA ARG A 8 -7.65 56.12 -36.73
C ARG A 8 -7.31 56.27 -35.23
N SER A 9 -6.32 57.01 -34.74
CA SER A 9 -5.24 57.81 -35.38
C SER A 9 -4.14 58.24 -34.37
N SER A 10 -2.87 57.96 -34.71
CA SER A 10 -1.66 58.84 -34.72
C SER A 10 -1.31 59.84 -33.59
N LEU A 11 0.00 59.87 -33.22
CA LEU A 11 0.85 61.09 -33.21
C LEU A 11 2.36 60.76 -33.17
N PHE A 12 3.23 61.73 -33.56
CA PHE A 12 4.65 61.58 -33.94
C PHE A 12 5.63 62.26 -32.93
N PHE A 13 6.91 61.85 -32.83
CA PHE A 13 8.08 62.49 -33.50
C PHE A 13 9.53 62.15 -32.99
N LEU A 14 10.42 61.78 -33.94
CA LEU A 14 11.85 62.18 -34.14
C LEU A 14 12.94 62.13 -33.01
N ARG A 15 13.99 61.29 -33.18
CA ARG A 15 15.37 61.64 -33.68
C ARG A 15 16.38 60.46 -33.65
N GLN A 16 17.33 60.48 -34.59
CA GLN A 16 18.59 59.67 -34.72
C GLN A 16 19.78 60.66 -34.89
N PRO A 17 21.10 60.27 -35.00
CA PRO A 17 21.78 58.95 -35.11
C PRO A 17 22.84 58.71 -33.97
N GLY A 18 23.80 57.75 -33.95
CA GLY A 18 24.17 56.58 -34.79
C GLY A 18 25.63 56.08 -34.55
N VAL A 19 26.20 55.33 -35.52
CA VAL A 19 27.57 54.72 -35.60
C VAL A 19 27.79 53.35 -34.91
N LEU A 20 28.53 52.50 -35.65
CA LEU A 20 28.86 51.06 -35.51
C LEU A 20 29.91 50.74 -34.40
N PRO A 21 30.21 49.46 -34.03
CA PRO A 21 30.32 48.30 -34.92
C PRO A 21 29.76 46.93 -34.46
N VAL A 22 29.82 46.00 -35.41
CA VAL A 22 29.50 44.57 -35.31
C VAL A 22 30.53 43.83 -34.45
N LEU A 23 30.06 43.00 -33.51
CA LEU A 23 30.75 41.79 -33.08
C LEU A 23 29.87 40.58 -33.44
N LEU A 24 30.43 39.60 -34.14
CA LEU A 24 29.81 38.28 -34.27
C LEU A 24 29.93 37.56 -32.92
N GLY A 25 28.86 37.54 -32.15
CA GLY A 25 28.70 36.59 -31.05
C GLY A 25 28.13 35.28 -31.59
N THR A 26 28.92 34.21 -31.57
CA THR A 26 28.42 32.85 -31.79
C THR A 26 27.47 32.48 -30.65
N PHE A 27 26.17 32.56 -30.90
CA PHE A 27 25.18 31.97 -30.00
C PHE A 27 25.31 30.44 -30.07
N SER A 28 26.10 29.88 -29.16
CA SER A 28 25.97 28.48 -28.78
C SER A 28 24.52 28.24 -28.39
N ALA A 29 23.87 27.27 -29.02
CA ALA A 29 22.51 26.88 -28.67
C ALA A 29 22.53 26.27 -27.26
N VAL A 30 22.22 27.10 -26.25
CA VAL A 30 21.87 26.59 -24.92
C VAL A 30 20.54 25.87 -25.11
N THR A 31 20.62 24.54 -25.17
CA THR A 31 19.45 23.68 -25.04
C THR A 31 18.83 23.98 -23.68
N ALA A 32 17.71 24.71 -23.69
CA ALA A 32 16.90 24.86 -22.48
C ALA A 32 16.37 23.47 -22.12
N THR A 33 17.03 22.82 -21.16
CA THR A 33 16.49 21.65 -20.48
C THR A 33 15.14 22.04 -19.90
N ALA A 34 14.08 21.30 -20.24
CA ALA A 34 12.80 21.49 -19.59
C ALA A 34 12.98 21.34 -18.07
N ALA A 35 12.30 22.18 -17.29
CA ALA A 35 12.27 22.00 -15.84
C ALA A 35 11.38 20.80 -15.50
N PRO A 36 11.64 20.06 -14.40
CA PRO A 36 10.91 18.84 -14.17
C PRO A 36 9.40 18.97 -14.03
N MET A 37 8.68 18.01 -14.58
CA MET A 37 7.21 17.99 -14.53
C MET A 37 6.69 17.70 -13.11
N ASP A 38 7.44 16.93 -12.33
CA ASP A 38 7.19 16.65 -10.92
C ASP A 38 8.48 16.81 -10.10
N ASP A 39 8.36 17.31 -8.86
CA ASP A 39 9.50 17.50 -7.96
C ASP A 39 9.77 16.21 -7.17
N VAL A 40 10.83 15.52 -7.59
CA VAL A 40 11.28 14.21 -7.10
C VAL A 40 12.46 14.30 -6.12
N SER A 41 12.86 15.50 -5.72
CA SER A 41 13.92 15.67 -4.71
C SER A 41 13.45 15.17 -3.32
N PRO A 42 14.35 14.72 -2.43
CA PRO A 42 13.96 14.30 -1.09
C PRO A 42 13.30 15.44 -0.29
N PRO A 43 12.54 15.13 0.78
CA PRO A 43 11.94 16.16 1.63
C PRO A 43 13.00 17.07 2.26
N SER A 44 12.71 18.38 2.34
CA SER A 44 13.64 19.34 2.97
C SER A 44 13.86 19.02 4.45
N PRO A 45 14.98 19.42 5.09
CA PRO A 45 15.19 19.22 6.53
C PRO A 45 14.17 19.90 7.46
N THR A 46 13.30 20.76 6.92
CA THR A 46 12.18 21.41 7.64
C THR A 46 10.82 20.77 7.36
N ASP A 47 10.76 19.76 6.49
CA ASP A 47 9.56 18.97 6.22
C ASP A 47 9.32 17.97 7.37
N PRO A 48 8.08 17.74 7.84
CA PRO A 48 7.82 16.77 8.91
C PRO A 48 8.22 15.34 8.55
N SER A 49 8.25 15.01 7.25
CA SER A 49 8.66 13.70 6.72
C SER A 49 10.14 13.65 6.27
N ALA A 50 10.97 14.60 6.74
CA ALA A 50 12.41 14.66 6.44
C ALA A 50 13.13 13.33 6.71
N TYR A 51 13.91 12.87 5.72
CA TYR A 51 14.66 11.62 5.84
C TYR A 51 15.77 11.74 6.89
N THR A 52 15.94 10.70 7.68
CA THR A 52 16.86 10.68 8.81
C THR A 52 18.14 9.92 8.46
N GLN A 53 19.28 10.39 8.94
CA GLN A 53 20.53 9.63 8.79
C GLN A 53 20.40 8.26 9.47
N PRO A 54 20.91 7.17 8.86
CA PRO A 54 21.02 5.88 9.54
C PRO A 54 21.80 6.04 10.85
N ARG A 55 21.38 5.31 11.89
CA ARG A 55 22.13 5.25 13.15
C ARG A 55 23.45 4.51 12.91
N THR A 56 24.56 5.04 13.42
CA THR A 56 25.90 4.45 13.26
C THR A 56 26.07 3.15 14.03
N ASP A 57 25.34 3.00 15.14
CA ASP A 57 25.21 1.74 15.87
C ASP A 57 23.82 1.16 15.57
N VAL A 58 23.80 0.22 14.62
CA VAL A 58 22.58 -0.43 14.14
C VAL A 58 21.93 -1.28 15.23
N GLN A 59 22.74 -1.97 16.05
CA GLN A 59 22.21 -2.82 17.12
C GLN A 59 21.56 -1.98 18.21
N ALA A 60 22.22 -0.89 18.64
CA ALA A 60 21.62 0.05 19.59
C ALA A 60 20.32 0.67 19.06
N ALA A 61 20.24 0.97 17.76
CA ALA A 61 19.01 1.47 17.14
C ALA A 61 17.85 0.45 17.16
N LEU A 62 18.15 -0.82 16.88
CA LEU A 62 17.17 -1.91 16.95
C LEU A 62 16.74 -2.21 18.40
N ASP A 63 17.63 -2.01 19.38
CA ASP A 63 17.31 -2.13 20.80
C ASP A 63 16.53 -0.92 21.35
N GLU A 64 16.77 0.30 20.83
CA GLU A 64 15.97 1.49 21.13
C GLU A 64 14.49 1.31 20.72
N LEU A 65 14.21 0.66 19.58
CA LEU A 65 12.83 0.41 19.14
C LEU A 65 12.02 -0.39 20.18
N LYS A 66 12.65 -1.33 20.89
CA LYS A 66 12.03 -2.17 21.93
C LYS A 66 11.60 -1.38 23.18
N LEU A 67 12.07 -0.14 23.32
CA LEU A 67 11.73 0.76 24.42
C LEU A 67 10.61 1.75 24.07
N LEU A 68 10.20 1.82 22.80
CA LEU A 68 9.13 2.68 22.32
C LEU A 68 7.75 1.98 22.47
N PRO A 69 6.65 2.75 22.59
CA PRO A 69 5.30 2.20 22.48
C PRO A 69 5.04 1.49 21.14
N GLU A 70 3.99 0.68 21.07
CA GLU A 70 3.55 0.01 19.84
C GLU A 70 3.26 1.01 18.70
N GLY A 71 3.46 0.59 17.45
CA GLY A 71 3.32 1.45 16.25
C GLY A 71 1.95 2.12 16.11
N ASN A 72 0.92 1.46 16.62
CA ASN A 72 -0.49 1.85 16.58
C ASN A 72 -1.03 2.31 17.95
N HIS A 73 -0.19 2.62 18.95
CA HIS A 73 -0.61 3.01 20.32
C HIS A 73 -1.71 4.09 20.37
N GLY A 74 -1.76 5.00 19.38
CA GLY A 74 -2.78 6.05 19.28
C GLY A 74 -4.18 5.56 18.86
N SER A 75 -4.30 4.36 18.29
CA SER A 75 -5.53 3.83 17.65
C SER A 75 -6.60 3.39 18.66
N LEU A 76 -6.21 3.08 19.89
CA LEU A 76 -7.06 2.61 20.99
C LEU A 76 -7.22 3.67 22.10
N ALA A 77 -7.45 4.92 21.72
CA ALA A 77 -7.70 5.99 22.66
C ALA A 77 -9.05 5.81 23.38
N LEU A 78 -9.02 5.77 24.72
CA LEU A 78 -10.18 5.66 25.59
C LEU A 78 -10.37 6.97 26.41
N PRO A 79 -11.57 7.19 26.99
CA PRO A 79 -11.84 8.40 27.76
C PRO A 79 -10.86 8.62 28.92
N ASN A 80 -10.60 9.89 29.25
CA ASN A 80 -9.72 10.33 30.34
C ASN A 80 -8.23 9.98 30.15
N GLY A 81 -7.76 9.88 28.89
CA GLY A 81 -6.35 9.63 28.59
C GLY A 81 -5.87 8.21 28.87
N THR A 82 -6.82 7.26 28.93
CA THR A 82 -6.50 5.82 28.96
C THR A 82 -6.25 5.35 27.54
N TRP A 83 -5.31 4.43 27.36
CA TRP A 83 -4.99 3.82 26.07
C TRP A 83 -5.14 2.31 26.20
N GLY A 84 -5.65 1.67 25.16
CA GLY A 84 -5.61 0.23 24.98
C GLY A 84 -4.54 -0.20 23.99
N ASP A 85 -4.39 -1.50 23.90
CA ASP A 85 -3.55 -2.26 22.97
C ASP A 85 -4.41 -3.34 22.28
N ARG A 86 -3.80 -4.19 21.44
CA ARG A 86 -4.50 -5.35 20.85
C ARG A 86 -5.02 -6.38 21.87
N ASN A 87 -4.42 -6.44 23.06
CA ASN A 87 -4.82 -7.37 24.12
C ASN A 87 -6.00 -6.85 24.97
N THR A 88 -6.35 -5.56 24.85
CA THR A 88 -7.32 -4.89 25.71
C THR A 88 -8.71 -5.50 25.56
N PRO A 89 -9.26 -6.16 26.60
CA PRO A 89 -10.53 -6.86 26.49
C PRO A 89 -11.69 -5.90 26.25
N ARG A 90 -12.39 -6.06 25.13
CA ARG A 90 -13.57 -5.26 24.78
C ARG A 90 -14.83 -6.03 25.15
N THR A 91 -15.68 -5.44 25.99
CA THR A 91 -16.79 -6.14 26.68
C THR A 91 -17.92 -6.65 25.78
N GLU A 92 -17.92 -6.28 24.50
CA GLU A 92 -18.92 -6.71 23.51
C GLU A 92 -18.51 -8.08 22.94
N ASN A 93 -19.44 -9.04 22.86
CA ASN A 93 -19.39 -10.35 22.18
C ASN A 93 -18.13 -11.27 22.22
N THR A 94 -17.07 -10.96 22.98
CA THR A 94 -15.94 -11.88 23.14
C THR A 94 -16.34 -13.06 24.03
N LEU A 95 -16.19 -14.28 23.51
CA LEU A 95 -16.39 -15.50 24.29
C LEU A 95 -15.23 -15.66 25.28
N PRO A 96 -15.46 -15.58 26.61
CA PRO A 96 -14.39 -15.74 27.59
C PRO A 96 -13.75 -17.14 27.46
N PRO A 97 -12.45 -17.33 27.75
CA PRO A 97 -11.78 -18.64 27.61
C PRO A 97 -12.50 -19.80 28.32
N SER A 98 -13.17 -19.54 29.45
CA SER A 98 -13.96 -20.52 30.19
C SER A 98 -15.25 -20.97 29.48
N GLN A 99 -15.73 -20.21 28.50
CA GLN A 99 -16.94 -20.50 27.70
C GLN A 99 -16.62 -21.08 26.32
N GLN A 100 -15.34 -21.17 25.93
CA GLN A 100 -14.92 -21.77 24.66
C GLN A 100 -15.27 -23.27 24.60
N THR A 101 -15.83 -23.69 23.47
CA THR A 101 -16.50 -24.98 23.29
C THR A 101 -15.71 -26.01 22.49
N SER A 102 -14.80 -25.58 21.62
CA SER A 102 -14.04 -26.41 20.68
C SER A 102 -12.78 -25.66 20.23
N PHE A 103 -11.69 -26.36 19.87
CA PHE A 103 -10.53 -25.75 19.21
C PHE A 103 -10.64 -25.75 17.67
N ASN A 104 -11.72 -26.30 17.12
CA ASN A 104 -11.86 -26.60 15.71
C ASN A 104 -12.56 -25.46 14.94
N TYR A 105 -13.79 -25.71 14.47
CA TYR A 105 -14.65 -24.79 13.73
C TYR A 105 -16.05 -24.66 14.39
N PRO A 106 -16.62 -23.45 14.48
CA PRO A 106 -15.91 -22.19 14.32
C PRO A 106 -14.92 -22.01 15.49
N THR A 107 -13.73 -21.47 15.23
CA THR A 107 -12.61 -21.58 16.17
C THR A 107 -12.90 -20.94 17.52
N ASN A 108 -12.82 -21.73 18.59
CA ASN A 108 -13.17 -21.33 19.96
C ASN A 108 -14.65 -20.93 20.16
N GLY A 109 -15.52 -21.20 19.19
CA GLY A 109 -16.93 -20.86 19.17
C GLY A 109 -17.90 -22.06 19.20
N LYS A 110 -19.19 -21.75 19.23
CA LYS A 110 -20.30 -22.72 19.08
C LYS A 110 -20.72 -22.81 17.62
N ALA A 111 -21.23 -23.95 17.19
CA ALA A 111 -21.75 -24.11 15.83
C ALA A 111 -22.80 -23.02 15.48
N SER A 112 -22.66 -22.44 14.28
CA SER A 112 -23.48 -21.32 13.79
C SER A 112 -24.91 -21.79 13.48
N PRO A 113 -25.96 -21.27 14.15
CA PRO A 113 -27.34 -21.73 13.93
C PRO A 113 -27.90 -21.20 12.61
N LEU A 114 -28.50 -22.06 11.78
CA LEU A 114 -28.95 -21.66 10.42
C LEU A 114 -30.27 -20.88 10.37
N PHE A 115 -31.03 -20.75 11.47
CA PHE A 115 -32.35 -20.10 11.51
C PHE A 115 -33.37 -20.59 10.45
N GLY A 116 -33.25 -21.84 10.01
CA GLY A 116 -34.07 -22.40 8.94
C GLY A 116 -33.69 -21.92 7.53
N ALA A 117 -32.52 -21.30 7.34
CA ALA A 117 -31.91 -21.14 6.03
C ALA A 117 -31.68 -22.51 5.37
N GLN A 118 -31.85 -22.57 4.04
CA GLN A 118 -31.69 -23.79 3.25
C GLN A 118 -30.75 -23.51 2.09
N PRO A 119 -29.76 -24.38 1.82
CA PRO A 119 -28.80 -24.16 0.77
C PRO A 119 -29.49 -24.08 -0.60
N PHE A 120 -29.00 -23.18 -1.45
CA PHE A 120 -29.45 -22.97 -2.83
C PHE A 120 -30.90 -22.51 -2.97
N THR A 121 -31.47 -21.86 -1.93
CA THR A 121 -32.83 -21.28 -1.97
C THR A 121 -32.87 -19.75 -2.17
N GLN A 122 -31.71 -19.07 -2.12
CA GLN A 122 -31.56 -17.64 -2.39
C GLN A 122 -30.69 -17.41 -3.63
N GLN A 123 -31.06 -16.41 -4.45
CA GLN A 123 -30.24 -15.93 -5.55
C GLN A 123 -28.99 -15.18 -5.05
N MET A 124 -27.84 -15.47 -5.66
CA MET A 124 -26.58 -14.79 -5.38
C MET A 124 -26.65 -13.30 -5.71
N LEU A 125 -26.19 -12.45 -4.80
CA LEU A 125 -25.96 -11.03 -5.11
C LEU A 125 -24.73 -10.91 -6.02
N LEU A 126 -24.92 -10.32 -7.19
CA LEU A 126 -23.84 -9.82 -8.03
C LEU A 126 -23.29 -8.51 -7.45
N TYR A 127 -22.00 -8.28 -7.63
CA TYR A 127 -21.32 -7.07 -7.19
C TYR A 127 -22.00 -5.78 -7.70
N GLU A 128 -22.09 -4.76 -6.83
CA GLU A 128 -22.62 -3.43 -7.13
C GLU A 128 -21.44 -2.49 -7.44
N GLU A 129 -21.46 -1.83 -8.59
CA GLU A 129 -20.39 -0.93 -9.01
C GLU A 129 -20.32 0.31 -8.11
N PHE A 130 -19.11 0.73 -7.73
CA PHE A 130 -18.91 2.05 -7.13
C PHE A 130 -19.34 3.17 -8.10
N GLY A 131 -19.06 2.98 -9.40
CA GLY A 131 -19.20 3.97 -10.46
C GLY A 131 -18.18 5.10 -10.33
N THR A 132 -17.18 5.10 -11.20
CA THR A 132 -16.19 6.19 -11.33
C THR A 132 -16.84 7.42 -11.96
N GLU A 133 -16.64 8.58 -11.35
CA GLU A 133 -17.05 9.88 -11.91
C GLU A 133 -15.81 10.60 -12.47
N LYS A 134 -15.96 11.43 -13.51
CA LYS A 134 -14.84 12.25 -14.02
C LYS A 134 -14.41 13.22 -12.91
N LEU A 135 -13.12 13.27 -12.58
CA LEU A 135 -12.61 14.30 -11.69
C LEU A 135 -12.46 15.60 -12.49
N ASP A 136 -13.45 16.48 -12.35
CA ASP A 136 -13.53 17.72 -13.11
C ASP A 136 -13.47 18.95 -12.17
N PRO A 137 -12.39 19.75 -12.21
CA PRO A 137 -12.25 20.93 -11.34
C PRO A 137 -13.22 22.07 -11.68
N THR A 138 -13.98 21.97 -12.77
CA THR A 138 -15.04 22.95 -13.11
C THR A 138 -16.40 22.60 -12.52
N VAL A 139 -16.57 21.37 -12.01
CA VAL A 139 -17.80 20.95 -11.32
C VAL A 139 -17.77 21.47 -9.89
N GLU A 140 -18.72 22.34 -9.54
CA GLU A 140 -18.89 22.82 -8.17
C GLU A 140 -19.17 21.64 -7.24
N ALA A 141 -18.23 21.35 -6.34
CA ALA A 141 -18.36 20.26 -5.39
C ALA A 141 -19.43 20.58 -4.34
N GLY A 142 -20.22 19.57 -3.96
CA GLY A 142 -21.29 19.77 -2.98
C GLY A 142 -20.77 20.18 -1.60
N THR A 143 -21.53 21.06 -0.94
CA THR A 143 -21.14 21.79 0.28
C THR A 143 -21.59 21.14 1.59
N LEU A 144 -22.33 20.03 1.57
CA LEU A 144 -22.65 19.29 2.79
C LEU A 144 -21.34 18.66 3.33
N PRO A 145 -20.96 18.92 4.59
CA PRO A 145 -19.80 18.26 5.21
C PRO A 145 -20.08 16.77 5.43
N PHE A 146 -19.03 16.00 5.68
CA PHE A 146 -19.17 14.59 6.08
C PHE A 146 -20.03 14.51 7.35
N PRO A 147 -21.20 13.82 7.32
CA PRO A 147 -22.18 13.93 8.39
C PRO A 147 -21.67 13.32 9.69
N VAL A 148 -21.91 14.02 10.80
CA VAL A 148 -21.58 13.55 12.16
C VAL A 148 -22.42 12.34 12.56
N PRO A 149 -21.93 11.48 13.48
CA PRO A 149 -22.72 10.39 14.02
C PRO A 149 -23.91 10.93 14.83
N THR A 150 -24.98 10.14 14.87
CA THR A 150 -26.21 10.45 15.63
C THR A 150 -26.74 9.21 16.33
N VAL A 151 -27.53 9.38 17.39
CA VAL A 151 -28.32 8.26 17.91
C VAL A 151 -29.44 7.89 16.94
N GLY A 152 -29.79 6.61 16.89
CA GLY A 152 -30.85 6.09 16.01
C GLY A 152 -31.30 4.70 16.45
N ALA A 153 -32.26 4.10 15.73
CA ALA A 153 -32.76 2.77 16.08
C ALA A 153 -31.78 1.68 15.66
N ALA A 154 -31.51 0.74 16.57
CA ALA A 154 -30.86 -0.52 16.23
C ALA A 154 -31.76 -1.31 15.25
N PRO A 155 -31.19 -2.07 14.29
CA PRO A 155 -29.77 -2.40 14.13
C PRO A 155 -28.93 -1.41 13.30
N GLU A 156 -29.50 -0.36 12.68
CA GLU A 156 -28.73 0.58 11.82
C GLU A 156 -27.86 1.57 12.63
N GLN A 157 -28.23 1.89 13.88
CA GLN A 157 -27.56 2.88 14.74
C GLN A 157 -27.69 2.54 16.25
N ASP A 158 -26.85 3.13 17.10
CA ASP A 158 -26.97 2.99 18.56
C ASP A 158 -28.05 3.96 19.11
N PRO A 159 -29.04 3.48 19.90
CA PRO A 159 -30.13 4.32 20.40
C PRO A 159 -29.76 5.19 21.60
N ASN A 160 -28.61 4.96 22.24
CA ASN A 160 -28.26 5.54 23.53
C ASN A 160 -26.97 6.39 23.50
N SER A 161 -26.05 6.16 22.56
CA SER A 161 -24.76 6.86 22.50
C SER A 161 -24.35 7.27 21.08
N VAL A 162 -24.11 8.57 20.90
CA VAL A 162 -23.55 9.15 19.66
C VAL A 162 -22.17 8.57 19.34
N ALA A 163 -21.30 8.40 20.34
CA ALA A 163 -19.94 7.88 20.13
C ALA A 163 -19.93 6.41 19.68
N ARG A 164 -20.97 5.63 20.02
CA ARG A 164 -21.12 4.22 19.66
C ARG A 164 -21.94 3.99 18.39
N SER A 165 -22.21 5.05 17.63
CA SER A 165 -23.08 5.06 16.45
C SER A 165 -22.36 5.64 15.22
N GLY A 166 -22.94 5.41 14.04
CA GLY A 166 -22.53 6.05 12.79
C GLY A 166 -23.46 7.21 12.35
N PRO A 167 -23.21 7.82 11.18
CA PRO A 167 -24.11 8.81 10.59
C PRO A 167 -25.46 8.22 10.17
N ALA A 168 -26.53 9.00 10.26
CA ALA A 168 -27.86 8.55 9.82
C ALA A 168 -27.90 8.27 8.31
N SER A 169 -28.46 7.12 7.92
CA SER A 169 -28.55 6.63 6.52
C SER A 169 -28.96 7.69 5.48
N PRO A 170 -29.99 8.56 5.70
CA PRO A 170 -30.36 9.58 4.72
C PRO A 170 -29.32 10.70 4.56
N ALA A 171 -28.63 11.08 5.64
CA ALA A 171 -27.61 12.13 5.61
C ALA A 171 -26.33 11.65 4.91
N LEU A 172 -25.92 10.40 5.18
CA LEU A 172 -24.79 9.77 4.49
C LEU A 172 -25.03 9.66 2.98
N GLU A 173 -26.22 9.23 2.55
CA GLU A 173 -26.52 9.19 1.12
C GLU A 173 -26.67 10.56 0.47
N ALA A 174 -27.22 11.55 1.18
CA ALA A 174 -27.24 12.92 0.69
C ALA A 174 -25.80 13.41 0.43
N PHE A 175 -24.88 13.14 1.36
CA PHE A 175 -23.47 13.47 1.25
C PHE A 175 -22.76 12.74 0.09
N LEU A 176 -22.89 11.40 -0.02
CA LEU A 176 -22.23 10.59 -1.04
C LEU A 176 -22.75 10.80 -2.47
N ARG A 177 -24.00 11.31 -2.59
CA ARG A 177 -24.64 11.67 -3.87
C ARG A 177 -24.21 13.05 -4.39
N GLN A 178 -23.55 13.86 -3.58
CA GLN A 178 -23.04 15.17 -4.03
C GLN A 178 -22.01 15.01 -5.14
N PRO A 179 -22.03 15.87 -6.17
CA PRO A 179 -21.02 15.87 -7.24
C PRO A 179 -19.67 16.34 -6.70
N GLY A 180 -18.60 15.96 -7.40
CA GLY A 180 -17.23 16.39 -7.13
C GLY A 180 -16.68 15.93 -5.77
N LEU A 181 -15.46 16.37 -5.46
CA LEU A 181 -14.82 16.14 -4.16
C LEU A 181 -14.59 17.48 -3.49
N TYR A 182 -15.03 17.61 -2.23
CA TYR A 182 -14.76 18.78 -1.39
C TYR A 182 -14.02 18.35 -0.11
N PRO A 183 -12.90 19.02 0.24
CA PRO A 183 -12.14 19.95 -0.60
C PRO A 183 -11.56 19.23 -1.83
N PHE A 184 -11.21 19.98 -2.89
CA PHE A 184 -10.67 19.36 -4.10
C PHE A 184 -9.32 18.68 -3.82
N PRO A 185 -9.03 17.47 -4.36
CA PRO A 185 -7.80 16.74 -4.04
C PRO A 185 -6.51 17.47 -4.43
N THR A 186 -5.46 17.27 -3.63
CA THR A 186 -4.15 17.88 -3.81
C THR A 186 -3.01 16.87 -3.65
N GLN A 187 -1.86 17.16 -4.26
CA GLN A 187 -0.63 16.37 -4.10
C GLN A 187 -0.30 16.12 -2.62
N TYR A 188 -0.31 17.17 -1.81
CA TYR A 188 -0.07 17.10 -0.36
C TYR A 188 -1.36 16.83 0.41
N ALA A 189 -1.23 16.18 1.57
CA ALA A 189 -2.35 15.91 2.47
C ALA A 189 -2.92 17.21 3.08
N ASN A 190 -4.24 17.29 3.20
CA ASN A 190 -4.93 18.43 3.78
C ASN A 190 -4.87 18.44 5.32
N VAL A 191 -3.87 19.16 5.83
CA VAL A 191 -3.68 19.43 7.27
C VAL A 191 -4.39 20.70 7.77
N LEU A 192 -5.07 21.45 6.89
CA LEU A 192 -5.67 22.75 7.22
C LEU A 192 -7.11 22.60 7.74
N ASP A 193 -7.91 21.80 7.04
CA ASP A 193 -9.28 21.51 7.48
C ASP A 193 -9.27 20.58 8.69
N ARG A 194 -10.20 20.81 9.63
CA ARG A 194 -10.37 19.99 10.83
C ARG A 194 -11.43 18.92 10.60
N ASN A 195 -11.23 17.79 11.26
CA ASN A 195 -12.19 16.69 11.26
C ASN A 195 -13.59 17.21 11.65
N PRO A 196 -14.63 17.03 10.81
CA PRO A 196 -15.97 17.54 11.07
C PRO A 196 -16.62 16.95 12.33
N TRP A 197 -16.11 15.82 12.83
CA TRP A 197 -16.57 15.15 14.04
C TRP A 197 -15.83 15.59 15.31
N LYS A 198 -14.94 16.59 15.21
CA LYS A 198 -14.08 17.08 16.31
C LYS A 198 -14.85 17.26 17.63
N ALA A 199 -16.03 17.88 17.61
CA ALA A 199 -16.81 18.10 18.82
C ALA A 199 -17.24 16.79 19.52
N GLN A 200 -17.63 15.78 18.75
CA GLN A 200 -18.02 14.45 19.26
C GLN A 200 -16.79 13.68 19.76
N ILE A 201 -15.66 13.76 19.06
CA ILE A 201 -14.38 13.14 19.44
C ILE A 201 -13.88 13.71 20.77
N GLU A 202 -13.83 15.04 20.90
CA GLU A 202 -13.40 15.72 22.13
C GLU A 202 -14.31 15.42 23.33
N THR A 203 -15.61 15.28 23.08
CA THR A 203 -16.59 14.89 24.11
C THR A 203 -16.37 13.44 24.57
N PHE A 204 -16.09 12.51 23.64
CA PHE A 204 -15.82 11.10 23.98
C PHE A 204 -14.50 10.93 24.73
N LEU A 205 -13.40 11.48 24.20
CA LEU A 205 -12.06 11.35 24.80
C LEU A 205 -11.92 12.13 26.12
N ASN A 206 -12.84 13.05 26.41
CA ASN A 206 -12.75 14.03 27.50
C ASN A 206 -11.45 14.85 27.41
N ARG A 207 -11.12 15.32 26.19
CA ARG A 207 -9.84 15.95 25.84
C ARG A 207 -10.07 17.13 24.89
N GLN A 208 -9.46 18.28 25.16
CA GLN A 208 -9.71 19.54 24.48
C GLN A 208 -8.43 20.41 24.41
N PRO A 209 -8.06 20.99 23.25
CA PRO A 209 -8.55 20.68 21.91
C PRO A 209 -7.94 19.37 21.39
N VAL A 210 -8.65 18.68 20.49
CA VAL A 210 -8.10 17.59 19.66
C VAL A 210 -7.73 18.16 18.28
N GLY A 211 -6.52 17.84 17.82
CA GLY A 211 -5.90 18.38 16.60
C GLY A 211 -6.44 17.82 15.28
N SER A 212 -7.22 16.73 15.32
CA SER A 212 -7.63 15.90 14.17
C SER A 212 -7.84 16.68 12.85
N PRO A 213 -6.96 16.49 11.84
CA PRO A 213 -7.18 17.00 10.49
C PRO A 213 -8.32 16.26 9.78
N ALA A 214 -8.90 16.84 8.75
CA ALA A 214 -9.94 16.21 7.95
C ALA A 214 -9.41 15.06 7.06
N GLU A 215 -8.18 15.19 6.55
CA GLU A 215 -7.47 14.12 5.86
C GLU A 215 -6.54 13.38 6.83
N GLY A 216 -6.59 12.06 6.85
CA GLY A 216 -5.77 11.21 7.72
C GLY A 216 -4.44 10.74 7.11
N ARG A 217 -4.19 11.05 5.83
CA ARG A 217 -2.93 10.71 5.15
C ARG A 217 -1.74 11.39 5.84
N PRO A 218 -0.60 10.69 6.04
CA PRO A 218 0.60 11.31 6.59
C PRO A 218 1.03 12.57 5.81
N PRO A 219 1.36 13.69 6.50
CA PRO A 219 1.71 14.94 5.85
C PRO A 219 3.19 15.03 5.50
N GLY A 220 3.56 16.08 4.77
CA GLY A 220 4.92 16.28 4.29
C GLY A 220 5.16 15.70 2.90
N LYS A 221 6.32 16.02 2.31
CA LYS A 221 6.64 15.66 0.93
C LYS A 221 6.82 14.16 0.72
N GLY A 222 7.40 13.43 1.68
CA GLY A 222 7.66 11.99 1.57
C GLY A 222 6.39 11.14 1.46
N TRP A 223 5.24 11.67 1.92
CA TRP A 223 3.91 11.03 1.81
C TRP A 223 2.95 11.82 0.89
N SER A 224 3.49 12.77 0.14
CA SER A 224 2.75 13.46 -0.93
C SER A 224 2.61 12.55 -2.15
N HIS A 225 1.58 12.77 -2.97
CA HIS A 225 1.34 11.91 -4.13
C HIS A 225 2.51 11.96 -5.11
N GLN A 226 3.15 10.81 -5.33
CA GLN A 226 4.31 10.70 -6.22
C GLN A 226 3.90 10.91 -7.67
N ARG A 227 4.67 11.73 -8.42
CA ARG A 227 4.42 12.00 -9.85
C ARG A 227 2.99 12.49 -10.08
N TRP A 228 2.61 13.56 -9.38
CA TRP A 228 1.22 14.05 -9.30
C TRP A 228 0.76 14.71 -10.60
N ASN A 229 1.64 15.48 -11.26
CA ASN A 229 1.32 16.11 -12.53
C ASN A 229 1.32 15.09 -13.66
N GLU A 230 2.21 14.10 -13.62
CA GLU A 230 2.24 12.99 -14.59
C GLU A 230 0.99 12.11 -14.54
N PHE A 231 0.67 11.58 -13.36
CA PHE A 231 -0.48 10.70 -13.13
C PHE A 231 -1.61 11.45 -12.43
N TYR A 232 -1.94 12.63 -12.95
CA TYR A 232 -3.03 13.44 -12.41
C TYR A 232 -4.36 12.67 -12.49
N PRO A 233 -5.14 12.55 -11.40
CA PRO A 233 -6.38 11.77 -11.39
C PRO A 233 -7.40 12.30 -12.40
N GLN A 234 -7.78 11.45 -13.37
CA GLN A 234 -8.78 11.77 -14.41
C GLN A 234 -10.18 11.31 -14.02
N ALA A 235 -10.28 10.35 -13.10
CA ALA A 235 -11.53 9.89 -12.50
C ALA A 235 -11.41 9.83 -10.96
N SER A 236 -12.55 9.80 -10.29
CA SER A 236 -12.63 9.67 -8.84
C SER A 236 -13.78 8.78 -8.38
N VAL A 237 -13.63 8.28 -7.16
CA VAL A 237 -14.65 7.52 -6.42
C VAL A 237 -14.79 8.11 -5.03
N LYS A 238 -16.04 8.30 -4.61
CA LYS A 238 -16.40 8.70 -3.25
C LYS A 238 -17.10 7.54 -2.56
N THR A 239 -16.59 7.09 -1.42
CA THR A 239 -17.18 6.01 -0.60
C THR A 239 -16.91 6.23 0.89
N ALA A 240 -17.67 5.55 1.75
CA ALA A 240 -17.43 5.57 3.18
C ALA A 240 -17.49 4.15 3.77
N GLN A 241 -16.53 3.79 4.61
CA GLN A 241 -16.65 2.60 5.46
C GLN A 241 -17.58 2.92 6.61
N VAL A 242 -18.70 2.21 6.70
CA VAL A 242 -19.73 2.41 7.74
C VAL A 242 -20.34 1.07 8.13
N GLY A 243 -21.04 1.06 9.26
CA GLY A 243 -21.79 -0.10 9.72
C GLY A 243 -22.98 -0.46 8.82
N ALA A 244 -23.39 -1.72 8.91
CA ALA A 244 -24.52 -2.31 8.20
C ALA A 244 -25.81 -1.46 8.29
N ARG A 245 -26.39 -1.16 7.12
CA ARG A 245 -27.65 -0.43 6.95
C ARG A 245 -28.39 -0.93 5.70
N VAL A 246 -29.67 -0.58 5.57
CA VAL A 246 -30.45 -0.93 4.36
C VAL A 246 -30.01 -0.09 3.17
N ASN A 247 -29.72 -0.75 2.04
CA ASN A 247 -29.39 -0.09 0.78
C ASN A 247 -30.61 0.69 0.25
N LYS A 248 -30.47 1.99 -0.06
CA LYS A 248 -31.56 2.80 -0.62
C LYS A 248 -31.43 3.03 -2.14
N GLY A 249 -30.49 2.36 -2.80
CA GLY A 249 -30.24 2.48 -4.25
C GLY A 249 -29.30 3.61 -4.64
N LEU A 250 -28.37 4.01 -3.75
CA LEU A 250 -27.40 5.09 -4.02
C LEU A 250 -26.59 4.83 -5.31
N ARG A 251 -26.19 3.59 -5.54
CA ARG A 251 -25.35 3.18 -6.67
C ARG A 251 -26.15 2.74 -7.91
N ASP A 252 -27.49 2.71 -7.86
CA ASP A 252 -28.33 2.28 -9.00
C ASP A 252 -28.02 3.09 -10.29
N SER A 253 -27.91 4.41 -10.16
CA SER A 253 -27.57 5.33 -11.25
C SER A 253 -26.07 5.39 -11.57
N ARG A 254 -25.25 4.65 -10.82
CA ARG A 254 -23.79 4.54 -10.98
C ARG A 254 -23.35 3.23 -11.64
N GLN A 255 -24.28 2.30 -11.91
CA GLN A 255 -24.00 1.09 -12.68
C GLN A 255 -23.91 1.41 -14.19
N MET A 256 -22.83 1.01 -14.87
CA MET A 256 -22.61 1.25 -16.31
C MET A 256 -23.71 0.64 -17.20
N HIS A 257 -24.28 -0.50 -16.78
CA HIS A 257 -25.38 -1.16 -17.46
C HIS A 257 -26.76 -0.50 -17.19
N GLY A 258 -26.86 0.40 -16.20
CA GLY A 258 -28.04 1.19 -15.86
C GLY A 258 -29.34 0.39 -15.70
N TYR A 259 -29.23 -0.87 -15.25
CA TYR A 259 -30.28 -1.91 -15.26
C TYR A 259 -31.16 -1.99 -16.54
N SER A 260 -30.60 -1.60 -17.69
CA SER A 260 -31.31 -1.46 -18.97
C SER A 260 -30.62 -2.17 -20.14
N LYS A 261 -29.45 -2.77 -19.90
CA LYS A 261 -28.59 -3.38 -20.91
C LYS A 261 -28.21 -4.81 -20.53
N GLY A 262 -28.13 -5.68 -21.54
CA GLY A 262 -27.62 -7.03 -21.37
C GLY A 262 -28.43 -7.88 -20.39
N GLU A 263 -27.77 -8.81 -19.69
CA GLU A 263 -28.38 -9.65 -18.66
C GLU A 263 -28.82 -8.84 -17.41
N PHE A 264 -28.41 -7.58 -17.28
CA PHE A 264 -28.93 -6.66 -16.26
C PHE A 264 -30.17 -5.86 -16.72
N GLY A 265 -30.49 -5.88 -18.02
CA GLY A 265 -31.68 -5.23 -18.59
C GLY A 265 -32.96 -6.02 -18.37
N PRO A 266 -34.14 -5.45 -18.68
CA PRO A 266 -35.40 -6.18 -18.68
C PRO A 266 -35.27 -7.52 -19.42
N ASP A 267 -35.83 -8.58 -18.83
CA ASP A 267 -35.75 -9.99 -19.27
C ASP A 267 -34.37 -10.67 -19.20
N GLY A 268 -33.33 -9.96 -18.76
CA GLY A 268 -32.02 -10.51 -18.41
C GLY A 268 -32.01 -11.25 -17.07
N LEU A 269 -31.06 -12.18 -16.89
CA LEU A 269 -30.97 -13.04 -15.69
C LEU A 269 -30.72 -12.27 -14.38
N TYR A 270 -30.10 -11.10 -14.45
CA TYR A 270 -29.57 -10.37 -13.28
C TYR A 270 -30.35 -9.10 -12.95
N ASN A 271 -31.36 -8.74 -13.76
CA ASN A 271 -32.18 -7.55 -13.50
C ASN A 271 -32.90 -7.62 -12.15
N ASN A 272 -33.29 -8.82 -11.69
CA ASN A 272 -33.76 -9.03 -10.33
C ASN A 272 -32.57 -9.28 -9.40
N THR A 273 -32.08 -8.25 -8.71
CA THR A 273 -30.76 -8.31 -8.04
C THR A 273 -30.71 -9.25 -6.85
N ALA A 274 -31.81 -9.36 -6.08
CA ALA A 274 -31.90 -10.21 -4.88
C ALA A 274 -32.97 -11.32 -4.97
N GLY A 275 -33.46 -11.63 -6.18
CA GLY A 275 -34.47 -12.67 -6.40
C GLY A 275 -35.91 -12.31 -5.99
N VAL A 276 -36.19 -11.07 -5.55
CA VAL A 276 -37.53 -10.61 -5.13
C VAL A 276 -38.07 -9.48 -6.01
N THR A 277 -39.39 -9.41 -6.22
CA THR A 277 -40.01 -8.43 -7.15
C THR A 277 -39.67 -6.97 -6.84
N ALA A 278 -39.40 -6.63 -5.58
CA ALA A 278 -39.01 -5.26 -5.17
C ALA A 278 -37.62 -4.85 -5.66
N THR A 279 -36.74 -5.80 -5.99
CA THR A 279 -35.34 -5.57 -6.39
C THR A 279 -35.12 -5.72 -7.90
N LYS A 280 -36.17 -5.50 -8.70
CA LYS A 280 -36.06 -5.43 -10.17
C LYS A 280 -35.48 -4.09 -10.60
N GLY A 281 -34.33 -4.14 -11.24
CA GLY A 281 -33.58 -3.00 -11.75
C GLY A 281 -33.04 -2.05 -10.68
N SER A 282 -32.80 -2.55 -9.46
CA SER A 282 -32.35 -1.74 -8.33
C SER A 282 -31.81 -2.62 -7.18
N THR A 283 -30.90 -2.09 -6.37
CA THR A 283 -30.47 -2.66 -5.07
C THR A 283 -31.24 -2.08 -3.87
N LYS A 284 -32.16 -1.15 -4.12
CA LYS A 284 -32.96 -0.48 -3.09
C LYS A 284 -33.84 -1.44 -2.30
N GLY A 285 -33.80 -1.30 -0.98
CA GLY A 285 -34.58 -2.11 -0.04
C GLY A 285 -33.88 -3.40 0.39
N ILE A 286 -32.67 -3.69 -0.11
CA ILE A 286 -31.86 -4.82 0.38
C ILE A 286 -31.39 -4.51 1.81
N GLU A 287 -31.89 -5.30 2.75
CA GLU A 287 -31.37 -5.39 4.12
C GLU A 287 -30.17 -6.33 4.14
N ILE A 288 -29.18 -6.07 5.00
CA ILE A 288 -28.03 -6.96 5.14
C ILE A 288 -28.40 -8.18 5.98
N ARG A 289 -28.52 -9.33 5.31
CA ARG A 289 -28.73 -10.66 5.89
C ARG A 289 -27.88 -11.66 5.11
N PHE A 290 -27.27 -12.64 5.77
CA PHE A 290 -26.56 -13.72 5.10
C PHE A 290 -27.49 -14.72 4.39
N HIS A 291 -28.77 -14.74 4.78
CA HIS A 291 -29.87 -15.44 4.13
C HIS A 291 -31.22 -14.79 4.55
N PRO A 292 -32.29 -14.77 3.72
CA PRO A 292 -33.59 -14.18 4.09
C PRO A 292 -34.19 -14.67 5.41
N ASN A 293 -33.97 -15.93 5.76
CA ASN A 293 -34.43 -16.52 7.03
C ASN A 293 -33.54 -16.18 8.25
N MET A 294 -32.38 -15.54 8.05
CA MET A 294 -31.47 -15.13 9.11
C MET A 294 -31.72 -13.67 9.55
N PRO A 295 -31.32 -13.29 10.77
CA PRO A 295 -31.42 -11.91 11.27
C PRO A 295 -30.66 -10.86 10.43
N ILE A 296 -31.12 -9.60 10.52
CA ILE A 296 -30.39 -8.44 9.99
C ILE A 296 -29.09 -8.27 10.79
N GLN A 297 -28.00 -7.92 10.11
CA GLN A 297 -26.72 -7.63 10.78
C GLN A 297 -26.74 -6.25 11.44
N ASP A 298 -26.21 -6.16 12.66
CA ASP A 298 -26.02 -4.92 13.41
C ASP A 298 -24.84 -4.11 12.86
N HIS A 299 -24.99 -2.79 12.85
CA HIS A 299 -23.97 -1.84 12.40
C HIS A 299 -22.61 -1.95 13.11
N LYS A 300 -22.53 -2.58 14.29
CA LYS A 300 -21.26 -2.84 14.99
C LYS A 300 -20.62 -4.17 14.57
N ASN A 301 -21.41 -5.16 14.18
CA ASN A 301 -20.93 -6.49 13.85
C ASN A 301 -20.36 -6.57 12.43
N LEU A 302 -21.01 -5.90 11.46
CA LEU A 302 -20.59 -5.88 10.05
C LEU A 302 -20.35 -4.45 9.55
N TRP A 303 -19.21 -4.21 8.93
CA TRP A 303 -18.79 -2.94 8.35
C TRP A 303 -18.44 -3.14 6.88
N THR A 304 -19.11 -2.43 5.96
CA THR A 304 -18.85 -2.55 4.52
C THR A 304 -18.76 -1.18 3.85
N PHE A 305 -18.23 -1.15 2.63
CA PHE A 305 -18.28 0.02 1.77
C PHE A 305 -19.72 0.50 1.54
N ASP A 306 -19.95 1.77 1.86
CA ASP A 306 -21.25 2.44 2.00
C ASP A 306 -22.23 1.81 3.01
N GLY A 307 -21.84 0.76 3.74
CA GLY A 307 -22.63 0.05 4.74
C GLY A 307 -23.72 -0.84 4.16
N THR A 308 -23.62 -1.17 2.88
CA THR A 308 -24.67 -1.85 2.12
C THR A 308 -24.16 -3.11 1.43
N LEU A 309 -25.07 -4.06 1.18
CA LEU A 309 -24.90 -5.09 0.16
C LEU A 309 -25.73 -4.71 -1.09
N PRO A 310 -25.37 -5.17 -2.31
CA PRO A 310 -24.29 -6.11 -2.66
C PRO A 310 -22.86 -5.65 -2.34
N PRO A 311 -21.85 -6.56 -2.32
CA PRO A 311 -20.46 -6.17 -2.18
C PRO A 311 -20.03 -5.27 -3.36
N LYS A 312 -19.05 -4.40 -3.13
CA LYS A 312 -18.72 -3.33 -4.08
C LYS A 312 -17.62 -3.74 -5.06
N LEU A 313 -17.80 -3.36 -6.33
CA LEU A 313 -16.83 -3.57 -7.40
C LEU A 313 -16.36 -2.22 -7.93
N LEU A 314 -15.04 -2.03 -8.00
CA LEU A 314 -14.45 -0.95 -8.76
C LEU A 314 -14.10 -1.44 -10.16
N MET A 315 -14.39 -0.63 -11.18
CA MET A 315 -14.00 -0.90 -12.56
C MET A 315 -13.09 0.23 -13.01
N VAL A 316 -11.88 -0.10 -13.42
CA VAL A 316 -10.87 0.86 -13.89
C VAL A 316 -10.34 0.48 -15.26
N ARG A 317 -9.62 1.41 -15.88
CA ARG A 317 -9.04 1.25 -17.21
C ARG A 317 -7.61 1.74 -17.23
N TYR A 318 -6.73 0.97 -17.84
CA TYR A 318 -5.33 1.33 -17.99
C TYR A 318 -5.15 2.70 -18.65
N GLY A 319 -4.30 3.54 -18.06
CA GLY A 319 -4.01 4.91 -18.49
C GLY A 319 -5.01 5.97 -17.98
N GLN A 320 -6.00 5.59 -17.18
CA GLN A 320 -6.90 6.53 -16.50
C GLN A 320 -6.65 6.51 -14.99
N PRO A 321 -5.74 7.36 -14.46
CA PRO A 321 -5.52 7.49 -13.02
C PRO A 321 -6.80 7.80 -12.25
N VAL A 322 -7.01 7.09 -11.14
CA VAL A 322 -8.20 7.16 -10.29
C VAL A 322 -7.82 7.62 -8.89
N LEU A 323 -8.61 8.54 -8.32
CA LEU A 323 -8.54 8.90 -6.91
C LEU A 323 -9.77 8.39 -6.16
N MET A 324 -9.56 7.46 -5.22
CA MET A 324 -10.58 7.04 -4.28
C MET A 324 -10.47 7.87 -3.00
N ARG A 325 -11.49 8.69 -2.72
CA ARG A 325 -11.66 9.30 -1.40
C ARG A 325 -12.46 8.36 -0.51
N HIS A 326 -11.78 7.79 0.47
CA HIS A 326 -12.35 6.87 1.45
C HIS A 326 -12.64 7.60 2.76
N TYR A 327 -13.91 7.77 3.11
CA TYR A 327 -14.34 8.36 4.39
C TYR A 327 -14.50 7.29 5.48
N ASN A 328 -14.06 7.58 6.69
CA ASN A 328 -14.27 6.70 7.84
C ASN A 328 -15.50 7.16 8.65
N GLY A 329 -16.61 6.44 8.52
CA GLY A 329 -17.85 6.71 9.25
C GLY A 329 -18.18 5.67 10.32
N LEU A 330 -17.17 4.97 10.83
CA LEU A 330 -17.30 4.01 11.93
C LEU A 330 -17.48 4.72 13.28
N PRO A 331 -17.91 4.01 14.34
CA PRO A 331 -18.09 4.61 15.67
C PRO A 331 -16.81 5.26 16.23
N ILE A 332 -16.95 6.37 16.96
CA ILE A 332 -15.86 7.07 17.65
C ILE A 332 -15.33 6.24 18.83
N ASP A 333 -16.20 5.46 19.47
CA ASP A 333 -15.82 4.54 20.54
C ASP A 333 -15.21 3.25 19.95
N PRO A 334 -13.90 2.96 20.16
CA PRO A 334 -13.26 1.76 19.61
C PRO A 334 -13.82 0.44 20.19
N ALA A 335 -14.57 0.50 21.31
CA ALA A 335 -15.26 -0.66 21.87
C ALA A 335 -16.63 -0.96 21.21
N ALA A 336 -17.18 -0.02 20.41
CA ALA A 336 -18.46 -0.19 19.71
C ALA A 336 -18.32 -0.99 18.42
N ASN A 337 -17.81 -2.22 18.55
CA ASN A 337 -17.36 -3.05 17.44
C ASN A 337 -17.94 -4.47 17.47
N GLY A 338 -18.89 -4.77 18.35
CA GLY A 338 -19.46 -6.12 18.44
C GLY A 338 -18.43 -7.19 18.80
N GLY A 339 -17.30 -6.81 19.41
CA GLY A 339 -16.30 -7.69 20.03
C GLY A 339 -15.00 -7.92 19.28
N PHE A 340 -14.85 -7.37 18.08
CA PHE A 340 -13.65 -7.53 17.24
C PHE A 340 -13.51 -6.36 16.28
N GLY A 341 -12.34 -6.17 15.67
CA GLY A 341 -12.09 -5.07 14.72
C GLY A 341 -11.80 -3.73 15.38
N LEU A 342 -11.30 -2.78 14.61
CA LEU A 342 -10.97 -1.45 15.09
C LEU A 342 -11.42 -0.39 14.10
N HIS A 343 -11.89 0.73 14.63
CA HIS A 343 -12.46 1.82 13.86
C HIS A 343 -11.44 2.65 13.06
N THR A 344 -10.14 2.35 13.14
CA THR A 344 -9.08 2.93 12.30
C THR A 344 -8.86 2.05 11.09
N LEU A 345 -8.58 2.67 9.95
CA LEU A 345 -8.54 2.01 8.65
C LEU A 345 -7.25 2.35 7.92
N SER A 346 -6.69 1.38 7.20
CA SER A 346 -5.76 1.61 6.09
C SER A 346 -6.28 0.78 4.91
N THR A 347 -6.36 1.32 3.70
CA THR A 347 -6.86 0.56 2.54
C THR A 347 -5.69 0.17 1.64
N HIS A 348 -5.47 -1.13 1.48
CA HIS A 348 -4.49 -1.66 0.56
C HIS A 348 -5.12 -2.07 -0.77
N GLU A 349 -4.53 -1.64 -1.89
CA GLU A 349 -4.90 -2.09 -3.24
C GLU A 349 -4.03 -3.26 -3.64
N HIS A 350 -4.53 -4.47 -3.39
CA HIS A 350 -3.77 -5.70 -3.51
C HIS A 350 -3.49 -6.06 -4.96
N ASN A 351 -2.24 -6.43 -5.23
CA ASN A 351 -1.60 -6.51 -6.55
C ASN A 351 -1.35 -5.16 -7.24
N GLY A 352 -1.58 -4.03 -6.55
CA GLY A 352 -1.45 -2.70 -7.13
C GLY A 352 0.00 -2.32 -7.46
N HIS A 353 0.29 -2.10 -8.75
CA HIS A 353 1.46 -1.31 -9.16
C HIS A 353 1.18 0.18 -8.90
N SER A 354 1.19 0.51 -7.60
CA SER A 354 0.71 1.76 -7.02
C SER A 354 1.80 2.34 -6.09
N PRO A 355 2.01 3.66 -6.06
CA PRO A 355 3.04 4.25 -5.21
C PRO A 355 2.72 4.15 -3.72
N ALA A 356 3.77 4.03 -2.90
CA ALA A 356 3.73 3.74 -1.47
C ALA A 356 2.67 4.53 -0.65
N GLU A 357 2.51 5.84 -0.89
CA GLU A 357 1.55 6.66 -0.15
C GLU A 357 0.08 6.34 -0.46
N SER A 358 -0.18 5.54 -1.50
CA SER A 358 -1.49 5.03 -1.91
C SER A 358 -1.57 3.50 -1.98
N ASP A 359 -0.49 2.80 -1.58
CA ASP A 359 -0.41 1.33 -1.54
C ASP A 359 -1.19 0.73 -0.38
N GLY A 360 -1.25 1.43 0.76
CA GLY A 360 -1.99 0.98 1.96
C GLY A 360 -1.14 0.57 3.15
N TYR A 361 0.11 1.06 3.26
CA TYR A 361 1.02 0.80 4.38
C TYR A 361 0.33 0.76 5.76
N ALA A 362 0.58 -0.29 6.53
CA ALA A 362 -0.26 -0.64 7.68
C ALA A 362 -0.26 0.38 8.83
N ASN A 363 0.81 1.18 8.95
CA ASN A 363 0.90 2.27 9.92
C ASN A 363 0.55 3.66 9.35
N ALA A 364 -0.05 3.74 8.16
CA ALA A 364 -0.59 4.96 7.56
C ALA A 364 -2.13 5.05 7.69
N PHE A 365 -2.66 4.63 8.85
CA PHE A 365 -4.09 4.53 9.11
C PHE A 365 -4.78 5.86 9.48
N PHE A 366 -6.10 5.93 9.30
CA PHE A 366 -6.93 7.10 9.58
C PHE A 366 -8.16 6.81 10.45
N PHE A 367 -8.60 7.82 11.19
CA PHE A 367 -9.60 7.75 12.27
C PHE A 367 -11.04 8.13 11.82
N PRO A 368 -12.07 7.78 12.61
CA PRO A 368 -13.44 8.22 12.37
C PRO A 368 -13.61 9.73 12.17
N GLY A 369 -14.44 10.10 11.20
CA GLY A 369 -14.65 11.48 10.76
C GLY A 369 -13.63 11.99 9.75
N GLN A 370 -12.50 11.31 9.56
CA GLN A 370 -11.50 11.65 8.54
C GLN A 370 -11.81 11.00 7.19
N TYR A 371 -11.10 11.45 6.15
CA TYR A 371 -10.96 10.75 4.88
C TYR A 371 -9.48 10.46 4.56
N TYR A 372 -9.24 9.54 3.63
CA TYR A 372 -7.94 9.33 2.99
C TYR A 372 -8.14 9.35 1.47
N ASP A 373 -7.25 10.05 0.75
CA ASP A 373 -7.22 10.06 -0.71
C ASP A 373 -6.18 9.05 -1.20
N TYR A 374 -6.64 7.92 -1.73
CA TYR A 374 -5.81 6.91 -2.40
C TYR A 374 -5.77 7.23 -3.89
N ARG A 375 -4.58 7.44 -4.46
CA ARG A 375 -4.42 7.77 -5.89
C ARG A 375 -3.66 6.69 -6.64
N TRP A 376 -4.41 5.84 -7.33
CA TRP A 376 -3.88 4.77 -8.16
C TRP A 376 -3.66 5.27 -9.60
N PRO A 377 -2.43 5.20 -10.14
CA PRO A 377 -2.15 5.60 -11.52
C PRO A 377 -2.87 4.74 -12.57
N VAL A 378 -3.24 3.49 -12.23
CA VAL A 378 -3.84 2.49 -13.14
C VAL A 378 -3.00 2.38 -14.42
N GLN A 379 -1.71 2.08 -14.25
CA GLN A 379 -0.67 2.30 -15.25
C GLN A 379 0.09 0.98 -15.51
N LEU A 380 0.62 0.76 -16.73
CA LEU A 380 1.36 -0.47 -17.09
C LEU A 380 2.82 -0.36 -16.63
N ALA A 381 3.27 -1.26 -15.77
CA ALA A 381 4.67 -1.34 -15.32
C ALA A 381 5.66 -1.38 -16.50
N GLY A 382 6.86 -0.86 -16.30
CA GLY A 382 7.80 -0.54 -17.39
C GLY A 382 7.41 0.73 -18.17
N TYR A 383 6.62 1.62 -17.57
CA TYR A 383 6.15 2.89 -18.13
C TYR A 383 7.27 3.82 -18.62
N ASP A 384 8.39 3.82 -17.89
CA ASP A 384 9.54 4.68 -18.16
C ASP A 384 10.58 4.03 -19.09
N THR A 385 10.39 2.75 -19.44
CA THR A 385 11.42 1.93 -20.11
C THR A 385 10.92 1.24 -21.39
N ILE A 386 9.63 0.93 -21.49
CA ILE A 386 9.04 0.16 -22.59
C ILE A 386 7.84 0.92 -23.18
N ASN A 387 7.78 1.00 -24.52
CA ASN A 387 6.70 1.67 -25.25
C ASN A 387 6.46 3.12 -24.76
N THR A 388 7.55 3.83 -24.44
CA THR A 388 7.53 5.21 -23.91
C THR A 388 6.95 6.25 -24.88
N ASP A 389 6.81 5.89 -26.16
CA ASP A 389 6.17 6.71 -27.20
C ASP A 389 4.70 6.35 -27.50
N ALA A 390 4.11 5.43 -26.71
CA ALA A 390 2.70 5.01 -26.78
C ALA A 390 2.24 4.54 -28.18
N LYS A 391 3.07 3.73 -28.87
CA LYS A 391 2.77 3.23 -30.23
C LYS A 391 2.21 1.82 -30.28
N ASP A 392 2.47 0.97 -29.29
CA ASP A 392 1.98 -0.42 -29.28
C ASP A 392 0.45 -0.45 -29.07
N PRO A 393 -0.35 -1.02 -29.98
CA PRO A 393 -1.81 -1.07 -29.84
C PRO A 393 -2.28 -2.00 -28.70
N ARG A 394 -1.40 -2.84 -28.14
CA ARG A 394 -1.70 -3.72 -26.99
C ARG A 394 -1.68 -2.96 -25.66
N ALA A 395 -0.81 -1.96 -25.55
CA ALA A 395 -0.78 -1.01 -24.43
C ALA A 395 -1.75 0.14 -24.73
N ALA A 396 -3.04 -0.08 -24.46
CA ALA A 396 -4.07 0.92 -24.73
C ALA A 396 -5.27 0.86 -23.76
N PHE A 397 -5.80 2.05 -23.47
CA PHE A 397 -7.05 2.31 -22.77
C PHE A 397 -8.25 1.92 -23.65
N PRO A 398 -9.20 1.09 -23.17
CA PRO A 398 -10.43 0.79 -23.90
C PRO A 398 -11.44 1.94 -23.77
N CYS A 399 -11.94 2.45 -24.91
CA CYS A 399 -12.75 3.67 -24.95
C CYS A 399 -14.08 3.50 -25.70
N ALA A 400 -15.06 4.31 -25.33
CA ALA A 400 -16.28 4.49 -26.10
C ALA A 400 -16.09 5.53 -27.23
N PRO A 401 -16.79 5.43 -28.36
CA PRO A 401 -16.72 6.43 -29.43
C PRO A 401 -16.98 7.85 -28.93
N GLY A 402 -16.03 8.76 -29.16
CA GLY A 402 -16.08 10.14 -28.71
C GLY A 402 -15.51 10.41 -27.31
N GLU A 403 -15.09 9.38 -26.56
CA GLU A 403 -14.28 9.58 -25.35
C GLU A 403 -12.89 10.14 -25.70
N THR A 404 -12.31 10.86 -24.74
CA THR A 404 -10.93 11.35 -24.78
C THR A 404 -10.20 10.96 -23.50
N LEU A 405 -8.87 10.87 -23.58
CA LEU A 405 -7.98 10.59 -22.46
C LEU A 405 -6.77 11.50 -22.55
N TRP A 406 -6.31 12.06 -21.43
CA TRP A 406 -5.00 12.72 -21.39
C TRP A 406 -3.91 11.65 -21.35
N VAL A 407 -2.97 11.68 -22.30
CA VAL A 407 -1.85 10.74 -22.38
C VAL A 407 -0.54 11.52 -22.38
N ASN A 408 0.37 11.15 -21.47
CA ASN A 408 1.72 11.70 -21.35
C ASN A 408 2.72 10.93 -22.23
N ASP A 409 2.53 10.97 -23.56
CA ASP A 409 3.42 10.39 -24.57
C ASP A 409 4.42 11.44 -25.09
N ALA A 410 5.12 11.15 -26.21
CA ALA A 410 6.05 12.09 -26.85
C ALA A 410 5.39 13.38 -27.40
N SER A 411 4.07 13.53 -27.30
CA SER A 411 3.31 14.76 -27.63
C SER A 411 2.14 14.94 -26.65
N PRO A 412 2.40 15.24 -25.37
CA PRO A 412 1.41 15.14 -24.30
C PRO A 412 0.12 15.91 -24.61
N GLY A 413 -1.03 15.30 -24.37
CA GLY A 413 -2.31 15.93 -24.64
C GLY A 413 -3.52 15.01 -24.60
N LEU A 414 -4.71 15.60 -24.78
CA LEU A 414 -5.94 14.86 -25.00
C LEU A 414 -5.89 14.11 -26.34
N LYS A 415 -5.94 12.79 -26.28
CA LYS A 415 -6.13 11.91 -27.43
C LYS A 415 -7.62 11.55 -27.54
N SER A 416 -8.10 11.31 -28.74
CA SER A 416 -9.49 10.88 -29.00
C SER A 416 -9.56 9.37 -29.20
N CYS A 417 -10.70 8.77 -28.86
CA CYS A 417 -10.95 7.35 -29.09
C CYS A 417 -10.88 6.98 -30.58
N GLU A 418 -9.94 6.10 -30.95
CA GLU A 418 -9.77 5.59 -32.32
C GLU A 418 -9.98 4.08 -32.32
N ASN A 419 -10.94 3.58 -33.11
CA ASN A 419 -11.29 2.15 -33.22
C ASN A 419 -11.61 1.43 -31.87
N GLY A 420 -12.00 2.18 -30.84
CA GLY A 420 -12.34 1.63 -29.52
C GLY A 420 -11.16 1.55 -28.55
N SER A 421 -9.99 2.11 -28.88
CA SER A 421 -8.91 2.30 -27.91
C SER A 421 -8.18 3.65 -28.02
N ILE A 422 -7.43 4.00 -26.98
CA ILE A 422 -6.46 5.11 -26.95
C ILE A 422 -5.14 4.52 -26.47
N LYS A 423 -4.06 4.68 -27.24
CA LYS A 423 -2.76 4.10 -26.88
C LYS A 423 -2.12 4.82 -25.70
N ILE A 424 -1.39 4.05 -24.89
CA ILE A 424 -0.70 4.53 -23.67
C ILE A 424 0.72 3.95 -23.62
N ARG A 425 1.52 4.41 -22.66
CA ARG A 425 2.88 3.92 -22.38
C ARG A 425 2.88 2.65 -21.52
N GLY A 426 4.05 2.03 -21.38
CA GLY A 426 4.29 0.87 -20.53
C GLY A 426 4.20 -0.46 -21.25
N ASP A 427 4.61 -1.52 -20.57
CA ASP A 427 4.69 -2.86 -21.14
C ASP A 427 3.34 -3.57 -21.08
N TRP A 428 2.76 -3.84 -22.24
CA TRP A 428 1.50 -4.60 -22.33
C TRP A 428 1.62 -6.02 -21.77
N ARG A 429 2.84 -6.56 -21.65
CA ARG A 429 3.08 -7.86 -21.00
C ARG A 429 2.84 -7.85 -19.50
N GLU A 430 2.77 -6.66 -18.90
CA GLU A 430 2.46 -6.46 -17.48
C GLU A 430 0.96 -6.19 -17.24
N THR A 431 0.09 -6.53 -18.20
CA THR A 431 -1.37 -6.28 -18.11
C THR A 431 -2.04 -7.14 -17.05
N MET A 432 -2.50 -6.48 -16.00
CA MET A 432 -3.31 -7.02 -14.91
C MET A 432 -4.81 -6.97 -15.24
N SER A 433 -5.65 -7.62 -14.41
CA SER A 433 -7.09 -7.78 -14.70
C SER A 433 -7.98 -7.93 -13.45
N THR A 434 -7.64 -8.78 -12.48
CA THR A 434 -8.46 -9.08 -11.29
C THR A 434 -7.72 -8.72 -10.01
N HIS A 435 -8.04 -7.55 -9.47
CA HIS A 435 -7.53 -7.02 -8.21
C HIS A 435 -8.62 -7.04 -7.14
N TRP A 436 -8.23 -6.69 -5.93
CA TRP A 436 -9.13 -6.40 -4.82
C TRP A 436 -8.47 -5.40 -3.88
N PHE A 437 -9.25 -4.73 -3.04
CA PHE A 437 -8.72 -3.85 -2.01
C PHE A 437 -9.44 -4.06 -0.69
N HIS A 438 -8.68 -3.95 0.39
CA HIS A 438 -9.10 -4.38 1.72
C HIS A 438 -8.47 -3.56 2.84
N ASP A 439 -8.96 -3.74 4.08
CA ASP A 439 -8.29 -3.14 5.24
C ASP A 439 -6.91 -3.75 5.47
N HIS A 440 -5.93 -2.94 5.83
CA HIS A 440 -4.56 -3.32 6.16
C HIS A 440 -4.12 -2.61 7.44
N MET A 441 -5.01 -2.47 8.43
CA MET A 441 -4.71 -1.78 9.69
C MET A 441 -3.76 -2.64 10.56
N LEU A 442 -2.61 -2.07 10.98
CA LEU A 442 -1.64 -2.76 11.84
C LEU A 442 -2.31 -3.39 13.10
N ASP A 443 -2.14 -4.70 13.25
CA ASP A 443 -2.73 -5.61 14.27
C ASP A 443 -4.26 -5.80 14.22
N PHE A 444 -4.96 -5.30 13.18
CA PHE A 444 -6.41 -5.44 13.02
C PHE A 444 -6.88 -5.81 11.60
N THR A 445 -5.98 -6.16 10.67
CA THR A 445 -6.30 -6.55 9.29
C THR A 445 -7.32 -7.69 9.27
N ALA A 446 -7.04 -8.79 9.96
CA ALA A 446 -7.90 -9.97 9.97
C ALA A 446 -9.31 -9.60 10.40
N HIS A 447 -9.41 -8.83 11.47
CA HIS A 447 -10.68 -8.41 12.05
C HIS A 447 -11.49 -7.50 11.11
N ASN A 448 -10.87 -6.48 10.52
CA ASN A 448 -11.54 -5.49 9.71
C ASN A 448 -11.92 -6.04 8.32
N VAL A 449 -11.07 -6.86 7.72
CA VAL A 449 -11.40 -7.65 6.51
C VAL A 449 -12.53 -8.63 6.81
N TYR A 450 -12.50 -9.32 7.97
CA TYR A 450 -13.56 -10.24 8.35
C TYR A 450 -14.92 -9.56 8.50
N LYS A 451 -14.96 -8.31 9.00
CA LYS A 451 -16.16 -7.45 9.06
C LYS A 451 -16.68 -6.97 7.71
N GLY A 452 -15.86 -7.00 6.66
CA GLY A 452 -16.25 -6.65 5.31
C GLY A 452 -15.70 -5.33 4.76
N ASN A 453 -14.60 -4.81 5.33
CA ASN A 453 -13.77 -3.85 4.60
C ASN A 453 -12.94 -4.58 3.52
N ALA A 454 -13.64 -5.01 2.45
CA ALA A 454 -13.07 -5.64 1.27
C ALA A 454 -13.98 -5.41 0.04
N ALA A 455 -13.37 -5.11 -1.11
CA ALA A 455 -14.02 -4.91 -2.40
C ALA A 455 -13.17 -5.50 -3.53
N MET A 456 -13.80 -5.94 -4.62
CA MET A 456 -13.05 -6.38 -5.81
C MET A 456 -12.83 -5.20 -6.76
N MET A 457 -11.82 -5.31 -7.62
CA MET A 457 -11.43 -4.29 -8.59
C MET A 457 -11.05 -4.94 -9.92
N ASN A 458 -11.81 -4.66 -10.97
CA ASN A 458 -11.52 -5.17 -12.32
C ASN A 458 -10.78 -4.10 -13.13
N TYR A 459 -9.62 -4.47 -13.65
CA TYR A 459 -8.83 -3.68 -14.59
C TYR A 459 -9.20 -4.08 -16.02
N TYR A 460 -9.46 -3.09 -16.88
CA TYR A 460 -9.74 -3.29 -18.30
C TYR A 460 -8.66 -2.62 -19.17
N SER A 461 -8.25 -3.33 -20.23
CA SER A 461 -7.21 -2.93 -21.19
C SER A 461 -7.70 -3.12 -22.62
N ALA A 462 -6.86 -2.85 -23.62
CA ALA A 462 -7.17 -3.23 -24.99
C ALA A 462 -7.17 -4.76 -25.21
N ILE A 463 -6.43 -5.51 -24.39
CA ILE A 463 -6.31 -6.97 -24.39
C ILE A 463 -7.51 -7.61 -23.68
N ASP A 464 -7.82 -7.14 -22.47
CA ASP A 464 -9.03 -7.50 -21.72
C ASP A 464 -10.00 -6.32 -21.72
N ARG A 465 -10.75 -6.18 -22.82
CA ARG A 465 -11.68 -5.06 -23.02
C ARG A 465 -12.96 -5.19 -22.20
N GLY A 466 -13.28 -6.39 -21.71
CA GLY A 466 -14.63 -6.73 -21.30
C GLY A 466 -15.64 -6.49 -22.44
N ASN A 467 -15.29 -6.83 -23.70
CA ASN A 467 -16.23 -6.85 -24.82
C ASN A 467 -15.84 -7.96 -25.80
N GLU A 468 -16.71 -8.93 -26.04
CA GLU A 468 -16.44 -10.12 -26.85
C GLU A 468 -16.55 -9.90 -28.37
N THR A 469 -17.01 -8.73 -28.83
CA THR A 469 -17.34 -8.50 -30.25
C THR A 469 -16.33 -7.67 -31.02
N PHE A 470 -15.36 -7.04 -30.33
CA PHE A 470 -14.23 -6.38 -30.99
C PHE A 470 -13.16 -7.40 -31.40
N GLU A 471 -12.95 -7.57 -32.71
CA GLU A 471 -11.92 -8.43 -33.29
C GLU A 471 -10.90 -7.57 -34.06
N ASP A 472 -9.92 -7.02 -33.35
CA ASP A 472 -8.90 -6.10 -33.85
C ASP A 472 -7.47 -6.71 -33.85
N GLY A 473 -7.35 -7.98 -33.47
CA GLY A 473 -6.07 -8.67 -33.30
C GLY A 473 -5.34 -8.38 -31.98
N VAL A 474 -5.93 -7.56 -31.09
CA VAL A 474 -5.40 -7.25 -29.76
C VAL A 474 -6.31 -7.80 -28.66
N ASN A 475 -7.61 -7.57 -28.78
CA ASN A 475 -8.59 -8.01 -27.80
C ASN A 475 -8.68 -9.55 -27.74
N LEU A 476 -8.48 -10.13 -26.56
CA LEU A 476 -8.65 -11.57 -26.33
C LEU A 476 -10.11 -12.01 -26.39
N ARG A 477 -11.09 -11.09 -26.26
CA ARG A 477 -12.53 -11.41 -26.28
C ARG A 477 -12.92 -12.42 -25.20
N LEU A 478 -12.38 -12.23 -24.00
CA LEU A 478 -12.75 -13.01 -22.81
C LEU A 478 -14.27 -12.91 -22.54
N PRO A 479 -14.92 -13.99 -22.06
CA PRO A 479 -16.36 -13.97 -21.78
C PRO A 479 -16.70 -12.81 -20.84
N SER A 480 -17.64 -11.97 -21.28
CA SER A 480 -17.97 -10.69 -20.63
C SER A 480 -19.30 -10.12 -21.11
N GLY A 481 -19.57 -10.15 -22.41
CA GLY A 481 -20.75 -9.56 -23.07
C GLY A 481 -20.37 -8.55 -24.16
N SER A 482 -21.36 -7.76 -24.62
CA SER A 482 -21.16 -6.76 -25.67
C SER A 482 -22.17 -5.59 -25.68
N ALA A 483 -22.98 -5.45 -24.64
CA ALA A 483 -23.98 -4.37 -24.51
C ALA A 483 -23.37 -3.01 -24.13
N LEU A 484 -22.12 -3.00 -23.66
CA LEU A 484 -21.28 -1.85 -23.33
C LEU A 484 -20.03 -1.83 -24.25
N PRO A 485 -19.45 -0.66 -24.54
CA PRO A 485 -18.24 -0.56 -25.35
C PRO A 485 -17.03 -1.29 -24.72
N TRP A 486 -16.96 -1.29 -23.38
CA TRP A 486 -15.98 -1.99 -22.56
C TRP A 486 -16.66 -2.40 -21.23
N GLY A 487 -16.02 -3.27 -20.45
CA GLY A 487 -16.47 -3.58 -19.08
C GLY A 487 -17.83 -4.28 -18.98
N ASN A 488 -18.19 -5.13 -19.95
CA ASN A 488 -19.39 -5.97 -19.84
C ASN A 488 -19.23 -7.01 -18.72
N ARG A 489 -20.32 -7.30 -18.03
CA ARG A 489 -20.40 -8.17 -16.84
C ARG A 489 -21.52 -9.21 -16.96
N ASP A 490 -22.07 -9.38 -18.15
CA ASP A 490 -23.10 -10.35 -18.49
C ASP A 490 -22.59 -11.79 -18.29
N TYR A 491 -21.33 -12.00 -18.66
CA TYR A 491 -20.66 -13.31 -18.64
C TYR A 491 -19.27 -13.25 -17.98
N ASP A 492 -18.94 -12.14 -17.31
CA ASP A 492 -17.75 -11.94 -16.47
C ASP A 492 -18.20 -11.69 -15.02
N VAL A 493 -17.97 -12.67 -14.14
CA VAL A 493 -18.62 -12.74 -12.81
C VAL A 493 -17.59 -12.81 -11.69
N ASN A 494 -17.56 -11.75 -10.88
CA ASN A 494 -16.79 -11.69 -9.63
C ASN A 494 -17.42 -12.58 -8.53
N LEU A 495 -16.60 -13.47 -7.96
CA LEU A 495 -16.95 -14.38 -6.87
C LEU A 495 -15.93 -14.25 -5.74
N THR A 496 -16.38 -13.80 -4.56
CA THR A 496 -15.58 -13.92 -3.33
C THR A 496 -16.09 -15.08 -2.51
N PHE A 497 -15.21 -16.05 -2.29
CA PHE A 497 -15.41 -17.21 -1.42
C PHE A 497 -14.80 -16.90 -0.06
N ALA A 498 -15.55 -17.13 1.01
CA ALA A 498 -15.07 -16.93 2.37
C ALA A 498 -15.80 -17.87 3.33
N ASP A 499 -15.11 -18.36 4.35
CA ASP A 499 -15.78 -18.91 5.52
C ASP A 499 -16.18 -17.80 6.50
N LYS A 500 -17.36 -17.95 7.10
CA LYS A 500 -17.86 -17.09 8.17
C LYS A 500 -18.43 -17.93 9.31
N ALA A 501 -18.67 -17.27 10.44
CA ALA A 501 -19.31 -17.80 11.62
C ALA A 501 -20.17 -16.70 12.25
N TRP A 502 -21.19 -17.09 13.00
CA TRP A 502 -22.06 -16.14 13.70
C TRP A 502 -22.48 -16.67 15.06
N ASP A 503 -22.77 -15.74 15.95
CA ASP A 503 -23.21 -16.07 17.30
C ASP A 503 -24.62 -16.67 17.32
N GLN A 504 -25.09 -17.01 18.53
CA GLN A 504 -26.39 -17.65 18.71
C GLN A 504 -27.58 -16.71 18.42
N THR A 505 -27.34 -15.42 18.16
CA THR A 505 -28.31 -14.42 17.69
C THR A 505 -28.21 -14.14 16.19
N GLY A 506 -27.31 -14.84 15.48
CA GLY A 506 -27.14 -14.72 14.02
C GLY A 506 -26.33 -13.50 13.58
N GLN A 507 -25.60 -12.87 14.50
CA GLN A 507 -24.70 -11.75 14.19
C GLN A 507 -23.29 -12.26 13.89
N LEU A 508 -22.61 -11.63 12.93
CA LEU A 508 -21.24 -11.97 12.58
C LEU A 508 -20.34 -12.01 13.83
N TRP A 509 -19.57 -13.09 13.96
CA TRP A 509 -18.78 -13.37 15.15
C TRP A 509 -17.35 -13.80 14.79
N PHE A 510 -16.40 -13.37 15.61
CA PHE A 510 -14.98 -13.63 15.49
C PHE A 510 -14.37 -13.79 16.89
N ASN A 511 -13.32 -14.60 17.04
CA ASN A 511 -12.54 -14.70 18.28
C ASN A 511 -11.16 -14.03 18.15
N PRO A 512 -10.95 -12.79 18.63
CA PRO A 512 -9.68 -12.08 18.53
C PRO A 512 -8.54 -12.72 19.34
N PHE A 513 -8.86 -13.64 20.25
CA PHE A 513 -7.87 -14.33 21.09
C PHE A 513 -7.35 -15.65 20.49
N ASN A 514 -7.68 -15.98 19.23
CA ASN A 514 -6.99 -17.05 18.53
C ASN A 514 -5.91 -16.43 17.63
N ILE A 515 -4.64 -16.70 17.93
CA ILE A 515 -3.48 -16.18 17.19
C ILE A 515 -2.89 -17.20 16.18
N ASP A 516 -3.52 -18.37 16.09
CA ASP A 516 -3.10 -19.49 15.24
C ASP A 516 -3.81 -19.49 13.88
N GLY A 517 -4.97 -18.83 13.78
CA GLY A 517 -5.82 -18.77 12.60
C GLY A 517 -7.30 -18.89 12.97
N PHE A 518 -8.13 -17.97 12.48
CA PHE A 518 -9.58 -18.03 12.69
C PHE A 518 -10.26 -18.74 11.52
N ILE A 519 -10.86 -19.90 11.76
CA ILE A 519 -11.74 -20.57 10.78
C ILE A 519 -13.20 -20.50 11.21
N GLY A 520 -14.04 -20.06 10.28
CA GLY A 520 -15.49 -20.13 10.35
C GLY A 520 -16.02 -21.53 9.98
N ASP A 521 -17.30 -21.76 10.26
CA ASP A 521 -17.99 -23.03 10.04
C ASP A 521 -19.05 -22.97 8.92
N GLN A 522 -19.18 -21.83 8.22
CA GLN A 522 -20.16 -21.64 7.17
C GLN A 522 -19.52 -21.08 5.90
N MET A 523 -19.54 -21.87 4.82
CA MET A 523 -19.06 -21.45 3.50
C MET A 523 -20.02 -20.45 2.84
N MET A 524 -19.49 -19.33 2.37
CA MET A 524 -20.26 -18.23 1.78
C MET A 524 -19.70 -17.79 0.42
N VAL A 525 -20.58 -17.23 -0.41
CA VAL A 525 -20.25 -16.60 -1.70
C VAL A 525 -20.89 -15.23 -1.77
N ASN A 526 -20.10 -14.19 -2.05
CA ASN A 526 -20.56 -12.80 -2.15
C ASN A 526 -21.43 -12.37 -0.95
N TRP A 527 -20.99 -12.70 0.27
CA TRP A 527 -21.69 -12.43 1.54
C TRP A 527 -23.02 -13.18 1.76
N LEU A 528 -23.28 -14.26 1.02
CA LEU A 528 -24.47 -15.10 1.21
C LEU A 528 -24.15 -16.55 1.56
N TYR A 529 -25.01 -17.15 2.40
CA TYR A 529 -24.97 -18.57 2.73
C TYR A 529 -25.46 -19.42 1.54
N LYS A 530 -24.54 -20.19 0.97
CA LYS A 530 -24.76 -21.20 -0.08
C LYS A 530 -25.81 -20.81 -1.15
N PRO A 531 -25.62 -19.71 -1.90
CA PRO A 531 -26.63 -19.21 -2.85
C PRO A 531 -26.69 -20.03 -4.16
N TYR A 532 -27.71 -19.78 -4.97
CA TYR A 532 -27.76 -20.19 -6.38
C TYR A 532 -27.47 -19.02 -7.31
N PHE A 533 -26.95 -19.29 -8.51
CA PHE A 533 -26.77 -18.31 -9.57
C PHE A 533 -27.29 -18.88 -10.90
N ASP A 534 -28.01 -18.08 -11.67
CA ASP A 534 -28.55 -18.49 -12.96
C ASP A 534 -27.53 -18.14 -14.07
N VAL A 535 -27.17 -19.12 -14.92
CA VAL A 535 -26.19 -18.93 -16.01
C VAL A 535 -26.78 -19.33 -17.36
N ARG A 536 -26.40 -18.64 -18.44
CA ARG A 536 -26.74 -19.04 -19.81
C ARG A 536 -25.91 -20.24 -20.26
N ALA A 537 -26.47 -21.09 -21.13
CA ALA A 537 -25.77 -22.19 -21.79
C ALA A 537 -24.76 -21.69 -22.85
N ARG A 538 -23.64 -21.13 -22.37
CA ARG A 538 -22.51 -20.56 -23.15
C ARG A 538 -21.26 -20.46 -22.26
N SER A 539 -20.17 -19.88 -22.77
CA SER A 539 -18.98 -19.56 -22.00
C SER A 539 -19.22 -18.44 -20.99
N TYR A 540 -18.66 -18.61 -19.80
CA TYR A 540 -18.61 -17.64 -18.70
C TYR A 540 -17.18 -17.57 -18.16
N ARG A 541 -16.79 -16.39 -17.70
CA ARG A 541 -15.58 -16.10 -16.95
C ARG A 541 -15.94 -15.89 -15.48
N PHE A 542 -15.21 -16.53 -14.58
CA PHE A 542 -15.40 -16.39 -13.14
C PHE A 542 -14.11 -15.92 -12.49
N ARG A 543 -14.13 -14.67 -11.99
CA ARG A 543 -13.03 -14.05 -11.23
C ARG A 543 -13.19 -14.42 -9.75
N ILE A 544 -12.48 -15.45 -9.31
CA ILE A 544 -12.60 -16.01 -7.97
C ILE A 544 -11.53 -15.38 -7.06
N LEU A 545 -11.94 -14.93 -5.87
CA LEU A 545 -11.08 -14.49 -4.78
C LEU A 545 -11.37 -15.34 -3.52
N ASN A 546 -10.32 -15.80 -2.83
CA ASN A 546 -10.46 -16.31 -1.47
C ASN A 546 -10.35 -15.15 -0.47
N GLY A 547 -11.52 -14.61 -0.09
CA GLY A 547 -11.67 -13.53 0.90
C GLY A 547 -11.89 -14.04 2.33
N SER A 548 -11.33 -15.21 2.65
CA SER A 548 -11.22 -15.71 4.03
C SER A 548 -10.12 -14.94 4.80
N VAL A 549 -9.90 -15.30 6.06
CA VAL A 549 -8.83 -14.70 6.89
C VAL A 549 -7.70 -15.67 7.22
N SER A 550 -8.01 -16.97 7.35
CA SER A 550 -7.05 -18.04 7.65
C SER A 550 -7.34 -19.37 6.92
N ARG A 551 -8.38 -19.42 6.07
CA ARG A 551 -8.83 -20.66 5.44
C ARG A 551 -8.31 -20.85 4.02
N TYR A 552 -7.84 -22.06 3.74
CA TYR A 552 -7.47 -22.56 2.43
C TYR A 552 -8.63 -23.36 1.84
N MET A 553 -8.72 -23.41 0.51
CA MET A 553 -9.82 -24.05 -0.22
C MET A 553 -9.27 -24.89 -1.36
N LYS A 554 -9.88 -26.04 -1.68
CA LYS A 554 -9.56 -26.80 -2.90
C LYS A 554 -10.87 -27.15 -3.59
N ILE A 555 -11.07 -26.64 -4.80
CA ILE A 555 -12.43 -26.40 -5.32
C ILE A 555 -12.69 -27.24 -6.57
N ALA A 556 -13.62 -28.18 -6.47
CA ALA A 556 -14.11 -28.96 -7.59
C ALA A 556 -15.36 -28.34 -8.22
N VAL A 557 -15.53 -28.48 -9.53
CA VAL A 557 -16.76 -28.15 -10.24
C VAL A 557 -17.41 -29.42 -10.79
N VAL A 558 -18.66 -29.69 -10.41
CA VAL A 558 -19.39 -30.91 -10.81
C VAL A 558 -20.80 -30.63 -11.28
N ARG A 559 -21.29 -31.47 -12.20
CA ARG A 559 -22.67 -31.46 -12.67
C ARG A 559 -23.46 -32.60 -12.05
N GLU A 560 -24.68 -32.31 -11.58
CA GLU A 560 -25.66 -33.31 -11.15
C GLU A 560 -26.25 -34.07 -12.35
N VAL A 561 -26.29 -35.40 -12.25
CA VAL A 561 -26.81 -36.33 -13.24
C VAL A 561 -27.88 -37.21 -12.58
N GLN A 562 -29.07 -37.25 -13.18
CA GLN A 562 -30.16 -38.10 -12.71
C GLN A 562 -29.85 -39.58 -12.96
N GLY A 563 -30.14 -40.44 -11.99
CA GLY A 563 -29.75 -41.84 -11.98
C GLY A 563 -28.30 -42.05 -11.52
N THR A 564 -27.70 -43.15 -11.96
CA THR A 564 -26.41 -43.65 -11.46
C THR A 564 -25.32 -43.76 -12.53
N SER A 565 -25.46 -42.99 -13.60
CA SER A 565 -24.57 -43.00 -14.79
C SER A 565 -23.42 -42.00 -14.71
N GLY A 566 -23.40 -41.12 -13.70
CA GLY A 566 -22.27 -40.23 -13.43
C GLY A 566 -21.03 -40.96 -12.88
N GLU A 567 -19.91 -40.25 -12.90
CA GLU A 567 -18.60 -40.66 -12.40
C GLU A 567 -18.61 -40.96 -10.89
N PHE A 568 -19.25 -40.08 -10.11
CA PHE A 568 -19.37 -40.21 -8.65
C PHE A 568 -20.81 -40.47 -8.24
N ARG A 569 -21.03 -41.31 -7.24
CA ARG A 569 -22.36 -41.54 -6.66
C ARG A 569 -22.74 -40.39 -5.74
N GLY A 570 -24.00 -39.95 -5.81
CA GLY A 570 -24.58 -39.06 -4.81
C GLY A 570 -24.97 -39.79 -3.53
N PRO A 571 -25.65 -39.09 -2.59
CA PRO A 571 -26.05 -39.67 -1.31
C PRO A 571 -26.88 -40.94 -1.47
N GLN A 572 -26.75 -41.88 -0.53
CA GLN A 572 -27.45 -43.17 -0.63
C GLN A 572 -28.98 -42.97 -0.76
N GLY A 573 -29.58 -43.56 -1.79
CA GLY A 573 -31.02 -43.44 -2.06
C GLY A 573 -31.47 -42.14 -2.74
N SER A 574 -30.58 -41.16 -2.95
CA SER A 574 -30.91 -39.88 -3.60
C SER A 574 -31.34 -40.00 -5.07
N GLY A 575 -30.96 -41.09 -5.74
CA GLY A 575 -31.20 -41.27 -7.17
C GLY A 575 -30.38 -40.35 -8.08
N VAL A 576 -29.33 -39.69 -7.56
CA VAL A 576 -28.42 -38.84 -8.36
C VAL A 576 -26.97 -39.34 -8.32
N SER A 577 -26.22 -38.93 -9.33
CA SER A 577 -24.77 -39.07 -9.48
C SER A 577 -24.19 -37.77 -10.01
N TYR A 578 -22.87 -37.67 -10.10
CA TYR A 578 -22.18 -36.45 -10.52
C TYR A 578 -21.08 -36.75 -11.52
N VAL A 579 -20.76 -35.79 -12.38
CA VAL A 579 -19.63 -35.82 -13.32
C VAL A 579 -18.86 -34.52 -13.18
N ARG A 580 -17.53 -34.58 -13.21
CA ARG A 580 -16.69 -33.36 -13.17
C ARG A 580 -16.92 -32.49 -14.39
N VAL A 581 -16.84 -31.17 -14.20
CA VAL A 581 -17.02 -30.17 -15.25
C VAL A 581 -15.64 -29.60 -15.59
N PRO A 582 -15.09 -29.90 -16.77
CA PRO A 582 -13.83 -29.30 -17.22
C PRO A 582 -13.96 -27.79 -17.39
N PHE A 583 -12.90 -27.08 -17.06
CA PHE A 583 -12.73 -25.64 -17.22
C PHE A 583 -11.29 -25.31 -17.60
N HIS A 584 -11.04 -24.06 -18.00
CA HIS A 584 -9.70 -23.55 -18.27
C HIS A 584 -9.38 -22.40 -17.33
N MET A 585 -8.22 -22.44 -16.65
CA MET A 585 -7.70 -21.29 -15.92
C MET A 585 -6.98 -20.35 -16.91
N ILE A 586 -7.30 -19.06 -16.85
CA ILE A 586 -6.75 -18.02 -17.76
C ILE A 586 -5.94 -16.95 -17.03
N ALA A 587 -6.18 -16.78 -15.73
CA ALA A 587 -5.42 -15.91 -14.86
C ALA A 587 -5.29 -16.52 -13.47
N ASN A 588 -4.22 -16.15 -12.76
CA ASN A 588 -4.08 -16.37 -11.33
C ASN A 588 -4.00 -15.02 -10.60
N ASP A 589 -3.38 -15.00 -9.42
CA ASP A 589 -3.10 -13.83 -8.62
C ASP A 589 -2.28 -12.79 -9.40
N GLY A 590 -1.22 -13.20 -10.09
CA GLY A 590 -0.48 -12.36 -11.05
C GLY A 590 -1.15 -12.22 -12.43
N ASN A 591 -2.48 -12.29 -12.44
CA ASN A 591 -3.34 -12.00 -13.57
C ASN A 591 -3.11 -12.89 -14.80
N LEU A 592 -3.34 -12.34 -15.99
CA LEU A 592 -3.51 -13.10 -17.24
C LEU A 592 -2.23 -13.83 -17.61
N MET A 593 -2.35 -15.15 -17.78
CA MET A 593 -1.22 -16.05 -18.03
C MET A 593 -0.79 -16.07 -19.50
N GLU A 594 0.35 -16.70 -19.79
CA GLU A 594 0.83 -16.95 -21.15
C GLU A 594 -0.09 -17.92 -21.92
N HIS A 595 -0.65 -18.89 -21.21
CA HIS A 595 -1.47 -19.97 -21.75
C HIS A 595 -2.70 -20.26 -20.88
N ALA A 596 -3.77 -20.76 -21.51
CA ALA A 596 -4.99 -21.20 -20.84
C ALA A 596 -4.85 -22.66 -20.38
N ILE A 597 -4.85 -22.91 -19.07
CA ILE A 597 -4.48 -24.21 -18.49
C ILE A 597 -5.72 -25.12 -18.40
N PRO A 598 -5.73 -26.29 -19.06
CA PRO A 598 -6.91 -27.14 -19.18
C PRO A 598 -7.07 -28.09 -17.99
N PHE A 599 -8.05 -27.82 -17.11
CA PHE A 599 -8.45 -28.73 -16.03
C PHE A 599 -9.46 -29.77 -16.55
N ASP A 600 -9.10 -30.46 -17.65
CA ASP A 600 -9.88 -31.50 -18.34
C ASP A 600 -9.27 -32.92 -18.21
N GLY A 601 -8.13 -33.01 -17.53
CA GLY A 601 -7.35 -34.22 -17.38
C GLY A 601 -6.69 -34.72 -18.67
N SER A 602 -6.37 -33.83 -19.60
CA SER A 602 -5.53 -34.14 -20.78
C SER A 602 -4.03 -33.91 -20.54
N MET A 603 -3.66 -33.41 -19.36
CA MET A 603 -2.31 -33.09 -18.93
C MET A 603 -2.11 -33.48 -17.47
N ASP A 604 -0.86 -33.79 -17.11
CA ASP A 604 -0.37 -33.78 -15.74
C ASP A 604 -0.02 -32.32 -15.44
N LEU A 605 -0.76 -31.71 -14.52
CA LEU A 605 -0.67 -30.27 -14.26
C LEU A 605 0.30 -29.94 -13.13
N ASN A 606 0.64 -30.92 -12.28
CA ASN A 606 1.48 -30.73 -11.09
C ASN A 606 2.83 -31.48 -11.15
N GLY A 607 3.00 -32.37 -12.13
CA GLY A 607 4.22 -33.13 -12.38
C GLY A 607 4.34 -34.45 -11.59
N ASN A 608 3.25 -34.95 -10.98
CA ASN A 608 3.27 -36.18 -10.17
C ASN A 608 3.07 -37.48 -10.98
N GLY A 609 2.70 -37.38 -12.27
CA GLY A 609 2.45 -38.51 -13.16
C GLY A 609 0.98 -38.97 -13.29
N ASP A 610 0.04 -38.39 -12.55
CA ASP A 610 -1.41 -38.56 -12.74
C ASP A 610 -1.94 -37.51 -13.72
N LEU A 611 -2.87 -37.92 -14.59
CA LEU A 611 -3.55 -37.05 -15.55
C LEU A 611 -4.96 -36.68 -15.08
N LYS A 612 -5.42 -37.16 -13.91
CA LYS A 612 -6.84 -37.18 -13.53
C LYS A 612 -7.13 -36.69 -12.12
N ASP A 613 -6.12 -36.39 -11.31
CA ASP A 613 -6.24 -35.79 -9.99
C ASP A 613 -6.82 -34.36 -10.06
N ASP A 614 -6.23 -33.48 -10.87
CA ASP A 614 -6.67 -32.08 -11.03
C ASP A 614 -7.80 -31.88 -12.08
N ASN A 615 -8.25 -32.94 -12.76
CA ASN A 615 -9.37 -32.82 -13.72
C ASN A 615 -10.64 -32.27 -13.05
N GLY A 616 -11.12 -31.10 -13.48
CA GLY A 616 -12.28 -30.41 -12.90
C GLY A 616 -12.11 -29.92 -11.45
N ILE A 617 -10.86 -29.79 -10.97
CA ILE A 617 -10.49 -29.43 -9.60
C ILE A 617 -9.39 -28.37 -9.64
N LEU A 618 -9.65 -27.19 -9.05
CA LEU A 618 -8.63 -26.15 -8.89
C LEU A 618 -7.51 -26.61 -7.95
N PRO A 619 -6.28 -26.10 -8.09
CA PRO A 619 -5.25 -26.27 -7.06
C PRO A 619 -5.74 -25.71 -5.72
N THR A 620 -5.08 -26.07 -4.61
CA THR A 620 -5.33 -25.38 -3.35
C THR A 620 -5.17 -23.87 -3.55
N MET A 621 -6.13 -23.12 -3.03
CA MET A 621 -6.29 -21.68 -3.12
C MET A 621 -6.18 -21.13 -1.71
N ALA A 622 -5.07 -20.47 -1.41
CA ALA A 622 -4.81 -19.84 -0.12
C ALA A 622 -5.58 -18.51 0.01
N ILE A 623 -5.46 -17.87 1.17
CA ILE A 623 -6.04 -16.55 1.44
C ILE A 623 -5.46 -15.55 0.43
N ALA A 624 -6.29 -14.62 -0.04
CA ALA A 624 -5.96 -13.58 -1.03
C ALA A 624 -5.57 -14.06 -2.43
N GLU A 625 -5.40 -15.36 -2.70
CA GLU A 625 -5.18 -15.83 -4.07
C GLU A 625 -6.42 -15.55 -4.92
N ARG A 626 -6.19 -15.25 -6.21
CA ARG A 626 -7.25 -15.06 -7.21
C ARG A 626 -7.06 -16.11 -8.29
N TYR A 627 -8.12 -16.75 -8.75
CA TYR A 627 -8.10 -17.59 -9.95
C TYR A 627 -9.23 -17.18 -10.88
N ASP A 628 -8.93 -17.10 -12.17
CA ASP A 628 -9.89 -16.74 -13.20
C ASP A 628 -10.09 -17.93 -14.14
N ILE A 629 -11.32 -18.42 -14.22
CA ILE A 629 -11.64 -19.62 -14.99
C ILE A 629 -12.74 -19.37 -16.03
N ILE A 630 -12.56 -19.98 -17.20
CA ILE A 630 -13.60 -20.08 -18.22
C ILE A 630 -14.31 -21.44 -18.08
N ILE A 631 -15.63 -21.40 -17.86
CA ILE A 631 -16.52 -22.57 -17.91
C ILE A 631 -17.46 -22.41 -19.10
N ASN A 632 -17.53 -23.42 -19.97
CA ASN A 632 -18.45 -23.41 -21.11
C ASN A 632 -19.66 -24.31 -20.84
N PHE A 633 -20.82 -23.69 -20.57
CA PHE A 633 -22.08 -24.35 -20.24
C PHE A 633 -22.88 -24.87 -21.46
N SER A 634 -22.30 -24.90 -22.66
CA SER A 634 -22.85 -25.57 -23.86
C SER A 634 -21.97 -26.70 -24.41
N LYS A 635 -20.77 -26.89 -23.86
CA LYS A 635 -19.87 -28.02 -24.14
C LYS A 635 -19.99 -29.12 -23.07
N ASN A 636 -19.18 -30.17 -23.17
CA ASN A 636 -19.00 -31.22 -22.15
C ASN A 636 -20.30 -31.95 -21.74
N GLY A 637 -21.27 -32.00 -22.65
CA GLY A 637 -22.58 -32.63 -22.44
C GLY A 637 -23.53 -31.84 -21.53
N ILE A 638 -23.17 -30.61 -21.13
CA ILE A 638 -24.01 -29.71 -20.33
C ILE A 638 -25.16 -29.18 -21.20
N LYS A 639 -26.35 -29.03 -20.62
CA LYS A 639 -27.55 -28.50 -21.29
C LYS A 639 -28.38 -27.64 -20.34
N ALA A 640 -29.27 -26.82 -20.91
CA ALA A 640 -30.26 -26.07 -20.13
C ALA A 640 -31.10 -27.02 -19.25
N GLY A 641 -31.30 -26.63 -17.99
CA GLY A 641 -31.92 -27.43 -16.94
C GLY A 641 -30.93 -28.22 -16.06
N ASP A 642 -29.66 -28.34 -16.46
CA ASP A 642 -28.63 -28.97 -15.63
C ASP A 642 -28.27 -28.09 -14.42
N LYS A 643 -27.87 -28.75 -13.32
CA LYS A 643 -27.33 -28.09 -12.12
C LYS A 643 -25.82 -28.28 -12.00
N ILE A 644 -25.17 -27.13 -11.96
CA ILE A 644 -23.81 -26.78 -11.60
C ILE A 644 -23.48 -26.82 -10.10
N PHE A 645 -22.43 -27.43 -9.57
CA PHE A 645 -22.02 -27.19 -8.17
C PHE A 645 -20.52 -26.92 -8.04
N PHE A 646 -20.16 -25.88 -7.29
CA PHE A 646 -18.83 -25.72 -6.72
C PHE A 646 -18.80 -26.43 -5.37
N VAL A 647 -17.71 -27.16 -5.12
CA VAL A 647 -17.54 -28.06 -3.98
C VAL A 647 -16.17 -27.81 -3.37
N ASN A 648 -16.11 -27.42 -2.09
CA ASN A 648 -14.84 -27.37 -1.39
C ASN A 648 -14.48 -28.78 -0.90
N LEU A 649 -13.20 -29.14 -1.05
CA LEU A 649 -12.60 -30.41 -0.65
C LEU A 649 -11.57 -30.23 0.46
N MET A 650 -11.12 -28.99 0.73
CA MET A 650 -10.10 -28.75 1.75
C MET A 650 -10.74 -28.63 3.14
N GLU A 651 -10.38 -29.58 3.99
CA GLU A 651 -10.71 -29.62 5.42
C GLU A 651 -9.71 -28.78 6.21
N HIS A 652 -10.20 -28.12 7.26
CA HIS A 652 -9.35 -27.63 8.34
C HIS A 652 -9.83 -28.21 9.67
N ASP A 653 -8.93 -28.84 10.43
CA ASP A 653 -9.23 -29.24 11.81
C ASP A 653 -9.12 -28.07 12.80
N THR A 654 -8.22 -27.11 12.56
CA THR A 654 -7.91 -25.97 13.44
C THR A 654 -7.41 -24.78 12.62
N GLY A 655 -7.11 -23.65 13.28
CA GLY A 655 -6.49 -22.48 12.66
C GLY A 655 -5.12 -22.72 12.01
N LYS A 656 -4.36 -23.73 12.47
CA LYS A 656 -2.93 -23.88 12.14
C LYS A 656 -2.60 -24.05 10.66
N GLY A 657 -3.53 -24.62 9.91
CA GLY A 657 -3.38 -24.92 8.49
C GLY A 657 -4.45 -25.92 8.03
N PRO A 658 -4.53 -26.17 6.72
CA PRO A 658 -5.39 -27.22 6.15
C PRO A 658 -4.90 -28.63 6.50
N SER A 659 -5.77 -29.62 6.29
CA SER A 659 -5.37 -31.03 6.21
C SER A 659 -4.36 -31.23 5.06
N LYS A 660 -3.32 -32.05 5.27
CA LYS A 660 -2.24 -32.28 4.28
C LYS A 660 -2.73 -32.80 2.93
N GLU A 661 -3.82 -33.57 2.96
CA GLU A 661 -4.54 -34.09 1.80
C GLU A 661 -5.98 -33.59 1.85
N ALA A 662 -6.54 -33.24 0.69
CA ALA A 662 -7.94 -32.85 0.58
C ALA A 662 -8.87 -34.07 0.67
N VAL A 663 -10.09 -33.86 1.19
CA VAL A 663 -11.12 -34.89 1.30
C VAL A 663 -11.53 -35.34 -0.11
N SER A 664 -11.63 -36.65 -0.34
CA SER A 664 -11.96 -37.17 -1.67
C SER A 664 -13.32 -36.67 -2.17
N LEU A 665 -13.37 -36.18 -3.41
CA LEU A 665 -14.60 -35.71 -4.05
C LEU A 665 -15.74 -36.76 -4.02
N ALA A 666 -15.38 -38.05 -4.12
CA ALA A 666 -16.31 -39.16 -4.00
C ALA A 666 -17.00 -39.24 -2.63
N ASP A 667 -16.25 -39.08 -1.54
CA ASP A 667 -16.79 -39.14 -0.17
C ASP A 667 -17.63 -37.91 0.17
N VAL A 668 -17.22 -36.73 -0.31
CA VAL A 668 -17.97 -35.48 -0.15
C VAL A 668 -19.31 -35.54 -0.90
N LEU A 669 -19.32 -36.03 -2.15
CA LEU A 669 -20.54 -36.08 -2.97
C LEU A 669 -21.50 -37.20 -2.58
N SER A 670 -20.98 -38.31 -2.04
CA SER A 670 -21.80 -39.42 -1.52
C SER A 670 -22.29 -39.19 -0.08
N GLU A 671 -21.89 -38.07 0.56
CA GLU A 671 -22.14 -37.78 1.97
C GLU A 671 -21.54 -38.82 2.95
N LYS A 672 -20.53 -39.58 2.51
CA LYS A 672 -19.70 -40.42 3.41
C LYS A 672 -18.80 -39.57 4.30
N TYR A 673 -18.34 -38.42 3.80
CA TYR A 673 -17.80 -37.34 4.61
C TYR A 673 -18.90 -36.28 4.76
N LYS A 674 -19.39 -36.06 5.99
CA LYS A 674 -20.48 -35.11 6.26
C LYS A 674 -20.46 -34.65 7.71
N ALA A 675 -20.13 -33.38 7.90
CA ALA A 675 -20.26 -32.68 9.17
C ALA A 675 -21.69 -32.78 9.74
N VAL A 676 -21.80 -33.15 11.01
CA VAL A 676 -23.07 -33.17 11.76
C VAL A 676 -22.93 -32.45 13.10
N ILE A 677 -24.01 -31.84 13.58
CA ILE A 677 -24.02 -31.18 14.90
C ILE A 677 -24.45 -32.20 15.96
N ASP A 678 -23.65 -32.36 17.01
CA ASP A 678 -24.05 -33.03 18.25
C ASP A 678 -24.32 -32.01 19.39
N GLN A 679 -25.02 -32.46 20.43
CA GLN A 679 -25.33 -31.65 21.61
C GLN A 679 -24.47 -32.12 22.79
N THR A 680 -23.66 -31.22 23.35
CA THR A 680 -22.81 -31.51 24.52
C THR A 680 -23.24 -30.70 25.74
N SER A 681 -22.67 -31.01 26.90
CA SER A 681 -22.83 -30.22 28.12
C SER A 681 -22.34 -28.76 28.01
N LYS A 682 -21.52 -28.43 27.00
CA LYS A 682 -21.10 -27.06 26.71
C LYS A 682 -21.90 -26.37 25.57
N GLY A 683 -22.78 -27.10 24.89
CA GLY A 683 -23.58 -26.63 23.75
C GLY A 683 -23.37 -27.42 22.46
N PRO A 684 -23.88 -26.92 21.32
CA PRO A 684 -23.72 -27.56 20.02
C PRO A 684 -22.29 -27.43 19.50
N ARG A 685 -21.76 -28.53 18.95
CA ARG A 685 -20.49 -28.58 18.22
C ARG A 685 -20.65 -29.44 16.97
N TRP A 686 -19.73 -29.28 16.03
CA TRP A 686 -19.60 -30.17 14.88
C TRP A 686 -18.85 -31.47 15.23
N ARG A 687 -19.14 -32.53 14.48
CA ARG A 687 -18.54 -33.87 14.53
C ARG A 687 -18.56 -34.48 13.12
N ASP A 688 -17.69 -35.45 12.87
CA ASP A 688 -17.59 -36.21 11.60
C ASP A 688 -17.28 -35.37 10.33
N GLY A 689 -16.63 -34.21 10.49
CA GLY A 689 -16.05 -33.41 9.42
C GLY A 689 -16.28 -31.91 9.53
N ASP A 690 -15.53 -31.15 8.73
CA ASP A 690 -15.62 -29.70 8.55
C ASP A 690 -16.86 -29.32 7.71
N PRO A 691 -17.80 -28.51 8.23
CA PRO A 691 -19.01 -28.08 7.54
C PRO A 691 -18.78 -27.15 6.33
N VAL A 692 -17.57 -26.59 6.19
CA VAL A 692 -17.16 -25.81 5.02
C VAL A 692 -16.79 -26.71 3.83
N VAL A 693 -16.44 -27.98 4.07
CA VAL A 693 -16.28 -29.00 3.02
C VAL A 693 -17.66 -29.38 2.45
N GLY A 694 -17.74 -29.50 1.13
CA GLY A 694 -18.98 -29.82 0.41
C GLY A 694 -19.48 -28.72 -0.52
N LYS A 695 -20.69 -28.94 -1.05
CA LYS A 695 -21.32 -28.06 -2.05
C LYS A 695 -21.63 -26.69 -1.43
N PHE A 696 -21.26 -25.60 -2.10
CA PHE A 696 -21.44 -24.23 -1.58
C PHE A 696 -21.92 -23.18 -2.59
N LEU A 697 -21.88 -23.44 -3.89
CA LEU A 697 -22.53 -22.61 -4.91
C LEU A 697 -23.27 -23.52 -5.89
N GLN A 698 -24.51 -23.20 -6.24
CA GLN A 698 -25.27 -23.90 -7.29
C GLN A 698 -25.41 -23.00 -8.52
N LEU A 699 -25.00 -23.48 -9.70
CA LEU A 699 -25.27 -22.80 -10.97
C LEU A 699 -26.44 -23.48 -11.69
N ASN A 700 -27.47 -22.72 -12.08
CA ASN A 700 -28.62 -23.23 -12.82
C ASN A 700 -28.47 -22.89 -14.31
N VAL A 701 -28.26 -23.89 -15.17
CA VAL A 701 -28.06 -23.63 -16.61
C VAL A 701 -29.40 -23.30 -17.28
N LYS A 702 -29.49 -22.14 -17.92
CA LYS A 702 -30.64 -21.63 -18.67
C LYS A 702 -30.38 -21.71 -20.16
N ALA A 703 -31.46 -21.74 -20.95
CA ALA A 703 -31.35 -21.66 -22.39
C ALA A 703 -30.70 -20.33 -22.85
N TYR A 704 -29.87 -20.43 -23.88
CA TYR A 704 -29.28 -19.33 -24.60
C TYR A 704 -29.56 -19.51 -26.10
N SER A 705 -30.05 -18.46 -26.74
CA SER A 705 -30.43 -18.45 -28.16
C SER A 705 -29.53 -17.57 -29.04
N GLY A 706 -28.60 -16.84 -28.42
CA GLY A 706 -27.58 -16.06 -29.14
C GLY A 706 -26.41 -16.93 -29.61
N GLN A 707 -25.47 -16.28 -30.29
CA GLN A 707 -24.15 -16.86 -30.54
C GLN A 707 -23.20 -16.52 -29.38
N ASP A 708 -22.21 -17.36 -29.14
CA ASP A 708 -21.14 -17.10 -28.16
C ASP A 708 -19.89 -16.61 -28.91
N PRO A 709 -19.64 -15.29 -28.99
CA PRO A 709 -18.49 -14.73 -29.70
C PRO A 709 -17.23 -14.63 -28.84
N SER A 710 -17.25 -15.15 -27.60
CA SER A 710 -16.07 -15.18 -26.73
C SER A 710 -14.99 -16.13 -27.27
N MET A 711 -13.75 -15.95 -26.81
CA MET A 711 -12.64 -16.82 -27.22
C MET A 711 -12.80 -18.27 -26.74
N ASP A 712 -12.32 -19.21 -27.54
CA ASP A 712 -12.17 -20.61 -27.13
C ASP A 712 -10.81 -20.83 -26.45
N PRO A 713 -10.75 -21.08 -25.12
CA PRO A 713 -9.48 -21.27 -24.41
C PRO A 713 -8.67 -22.47 -24.92
N VAL A 714 -9.30 -23.45 -25.59
CA VAL A 714 -8.62 -24.57 -26.23
C VAL A 714 -7.60 -24.13 -27.30
N ALA A 715 -7.78 -22.92 -27.87
CA ALA A 715 -6.85 -22.32 -28.83
C ALA A 715 -5.59 -21.70 -28.18
N TYR A 716 -5.56 -21.57 -26.85
CA TYR A 716 -4.48 -20.93 -26.07
C TYR A 716 -3.80 -21.88 -25.08
N GLU A 717 -4.11 -23.18 -25.15
CA GLU A 717 -3.49 -24.21 -24.30
C GLU A 717 -1.97 -24.32 -24.54
N PRO A 718 -1.18 -24.69 -23.50
CA PRO A 718 0.23 -25.03 -23.67
C PRO A 718 0.39 -26.33 -24.49
N ALA A 719 1.62 -26.68 -24.85
CA ALA A 719 1.91 -27.95 -25.52
C ALA A 719 1.53 -29.15 -24.63
N LYS A 720 0.87 -30.16 -25.19
CA LYS A 720 0.45 -31.37 -24.48
C LYS A 720 0.65 -32.64 -25.32
N PRO A 721 0.61 -33.86 -24.75
CA PRO A 721 0.88 -35.09 -25.49
C PRO A 721 0.04 -35.20 -26.78
N GLY A 722 0.71 -35.19 -27.93
CA GLY A 722 0.06 -35.26 -29.25
C GLY A 722 -0.53 -33.95 -29.80
N LYS A 723 -0.40 -32.81 -29.09
CA LYS A 723 -0.87 -31.49 -29.55
C LYS A 723 0.20 -30.40 -29.31
N PRO A 724 0.65 -29.66 -30.34
CA PRO A 724 1.56 -28.53 -30.15
C PRO A 724 0.90 -27.40 -29.35
N ALA A 725 1.72 -26.49 -28.80
CA ALA A 725 1.21 -25.31 -28.11
C ALA A 725 0.27 -24.48 -29.00
N GLY A 726 -0.74 -23.89 -28.37
CA GLY A 726 -1.67 -22.96 -28.99
C GLY A 726 -1.09 -21.56 -29.15
N LYS A 727 -1.98 -20.58 -29.25
CA LYS A 727 -1.63 -19.16 -29.19
C LYS A 727 -1.21 -18.76 -27.77
N THR A 728 -0.38 -17.73 -27.70
CA THR A 728 -0.07 -17.00 -26.47
C THR A 728 -1.17 -15.98 -26.15
N MET A 729 -1.54 -15.83 -24.88
CA MET A 729 -2.33 -14.70 -24.38
C MET A 729 -1.38 -13.54 -24.01
N ILE A 730 -0.62 -13.64 -22.91
CA ILE A 730 0.36 -12.63 -22.49
C ILE A 730 1.72 -13.28 -22.13
N PRO A 731 2.80 -13.05 -22.90
CA PRO A 731 4.09 -13.68 -22.65
C PRO A 731 4.82 -13.07 -21.44
N LEU A 732 5.48 -13.92 -20.66
CA LEU A 732 6.21 -13.49 -19.46
C LEU A 732 7.36 -12.51 -19.78
N THR A 733 7.52 -11.48 -18.95
CA THR A 733 8.65 -10.53 -19.01
C THR A 733 9.95 -11.16 -18.48
N ILE A 734 9.86 -12.08 -17.52
CA ILE A 734 10.95 -12.90 -16.99
C ILE A 734 10.77 -14.35 -17.44
N ASN A 735 11.45 -14.74 -18.53
CA ASN A 735 11.45 -16.13 -19.00
C ASN A 735 12.55 -16.96 -18.32
N ARG A 736 12.16 -17.81 -17.38
CA ARG A 736 13.02 -18.75 -16.62
C ARG A 736 13.90 -19.67 -17.49
N ASP A 737 13.44 -20.02 -18.69
CA ASP A 737 14.09 -20.98 -19.59
C ASP A 737 14.95 -20.27 -20.67
N ASP A 738 14.96 -18.94 -20.72
CA ASP A 738 15.85 -18.17 -21.61
C ASP A 738 17.26 -18.02 -21.02
N ALA A 739 18.28 -18.35 -21.80
CA ALA A 739 19.67 -18.33 -21.36
C ALA A 739 20.20 -16.92 -21.01
N THR A 740 19.68 -15.86 -21.66
CA THR A 740 20.07 -14.48 -21.38
C THR A 740 19.45 -14.01 -20.06
N MET A 741 18.19 -14.38 -19.80
CA MET A 741 17.53 -14.12 -18.53
C MET A 741 18.18 -14.91 -17.38
N GLN A 742 18.53 -16.19 -17.60
CA GLN A 742 19.29 -16.97 -16.61
C GLN A 742 20.64 -16.34 -16.24
N ALA A 743 21.34 -15.73 -17.21
CA ALA A 743 22.57 -14.98 -16.92
C ALA A 743 22.28 -13.73 -16.07
N LYS A 744 21.19 -12.99 -16.35
CA LYS A 744 20.75 -11.85 -15.51
C LYS A 744 20.37 -12.28 -14.09
N LEU A 745 19.62 -13.37 -13.92
CA LEU A 745 19.16 -13.88 -12.62
C LEU A 745 20.33 -14.32 -11.71
N LYS A 746 21.44 -14.79 -12.29
CA LYS A 746 22.67 -15.09 -11.52
C LYS A 746 23.40 -13.84 -11.00
N LEU A 747 23.24 -12.71 -11.69
CA LEU A 747 23.85 -11.42 -11.33
C LEU A 747 22.90 -10.52 -10.51
N ALA A 748 21.62 -10.88 -10.41
CA ALA A 748 20.65 -10.22 -9.55
C ALA A 748 21.07 -10.33 -8.06
N ARG A 749 20.56 -9.42 -7.21
CA ARG A 749 20.69 -9.59 -5.76
C ARG A 749 19.82 -10.77 -5.31
N HIS A 750 20.34 -11.62 -4.43
CA HIS A 750 19.60 -12.68 -3.76
C HIS A 750 19.29 -12.26 -2.33
N ARG A 751 18.11 -12.65 -1.84
CA ARG A 751 17.63 -12.46 -0.46
C ARG A 751 16.86 -13.67 0.02
N SER A 752 16.83 -13.88 1.33
CA SER A 752 16.07 -14.96 1.95
C SER A 752 15.12 -14.46 3.03
N PHE A 753 13.88 -14.96 3.03
CA PHE A 753 12.83 -14.61 4.00
C PHE A 753 12.22 -15.88 4.58
N GLU A 754 12.50 -16.18 5.85
CA GLU A 754 12.03 -17.38 6.54
C GLU A 754 10.86 -17.04 7.48
N PHE A 755 9.68 -17.57 7.14
CA PHE A 755 8.42 -17.32 7.85
C PHE A 755 8.21 -18.39 8.93
N GLY A 756 8.20 -17.99 10.21
CA GLY A 756 7.99 -18.92 11.30
C GLY A 756 7.66 -18.23 12.63
N ARG A 757 8.02 -18.88 13.74
CA ARG A 757 7.97 -18.30 15.10
C ARG A 757 9.38 -18.28 15.67
N SER A 758 9.68 -17.31 16.52
CA SER A 758 11.02 -17.15 17.11
C SER A 758 11.40 -18.38 17.95
N ASP A 759 12.33 -19.20 17.42
CA ASP A 759 13.02 -20.38 17.98
C ASP A 759 12.41 -21.03 19.25
N GLY A 760 11.10 -21.31 19.23
CA GLY A 760 10.35 -21.61 20.45
C GLY A 760 8.90 -22.07 20.22
N THR A 761 8.19 -22.31 21.33
CA THR A 761 6.89 -23.01 21.40
C THR A 761 5.73 -22.29 20.69
N ASP A 762 4.57 -22.96 20.59
CA ASP A 762 3.24 -22.45 20.16
C ASP A 762 2.74 -21.15 20.86
N THR A 763 3.54 -20.53 21.73
CA THR A 763 3.25 -19.25 22.41
C THR A 763 4.24 -18.15 22.05
N ALA A 764 5.29 -18.45 21.27
CA ALA A 764 6.20 -17.46 20.71
C ALA A 764 5.50 -16.65 19.61
N PRO A 765 5.81 -15.36 19.45
CA PRO A 765 5.19 -14.52 18.42
C PRO A 765 5.62 -14.96 17.02
N TRP A 766 4.81 -14.61 16.03
CA TRP A 766 5.19 -14.77 14.64
C TRP A 766 6.34 -13.84 14.27
N THR A 767 7.26 -14.35 13.45
CA THR A 767 8.48 -13.66 13.05
C THR A 767 8.85 -13.99 11.61
N ILE A 768 9.54 -13.06 10.96
CA ILE A 768 10.25 -13.30 9.70
C ILE A 768 11.74 -13.14 9.98
N LYS A 769 12.56 -14.13 9.61
CA LYS A 769 14.02 -13.98 9.53
C LYS A 769 14.37 -13.50 8.13
N THR A 770 15.41 -12.68 8.02
CA THR A 770 15.89 -12.15 6.74
C THR A 770 17.37 -12.39 6.62
N ASP A 771 17.82 -12.86 5.46
CA ASP A 771 19.24 -13.00 5.09
C ASP A 771 20.02 -13.79 6.16
N GLY A 772 19.51 -14.97 6.52
CA GLY A 772 20.03 -15.85 7.59
C GLY A 772 19.96 -15.29 9.04
N GLY A 773 19.49 -14.06 9.23
CA GLY A 773 19.56 -13.31 10.47
C GLY A 773 18.50 -13.64 11.53
N PHE A 774 18.39 -12.76 12.53
CA PHE A 774 17.40 -12.93 13.61
C PHE A 774 15.96 -12.78 13.12
N GLY A 775 15.06 -13.60 13.68
CA GLY A 775 13.63 -13.50 13.44
C GLY A 775 13.01 -12.36 14.24
N TYR A 776 12.32 -11.45 13.56
CA TYR A 776 11.64 -10.33 14.19
C TYR A 776 10.14 -10.33 13.91
N SER A 777 9.34 -9.94 14.91
CA SER A 777 7.93 -9.55 14.73
C SER A 777 7.85 -8.13 14.16
N MET A 778 6.74 -7.80 13.51
CA MET A 778 6.54 -6.48 12.90
C MET A 778 6.84 -5.32 13.86
N ASP A 779 7.65 -4.37 13.38
CA ASP A 779 7.71 -3.02 13.91
C ASP A 779 7.74 -2.08 12.68
N PRO A 780 6.78 -1.16 12.51
CA PRO A 780 6.75 -0.27 11.34
C PRO A 780 8.01 0.60 11.21
N ARG A 781 8.76 0.79 12.30
CA ARG A 781 9.99 1.58 12.36
C ARG A 781 11.23 0.81 11.95
N ARG A 782 11.11 -0.48 11.62
CA ARG A 782 12.23 -1.31 11.15
C ARG A 782 12.14 -1.55 9.65
N ILE A 783 13.15 -1.13 8.91
CA ILE A 783 13.34 -1.45 7.49
C ILE A 783 14.10 -2.77 7.41
N THR A 784 13.49 -3.78 6.80
CA THR A 784 14.08 -5.11 6.65
C THR A 784 14.93 -5.22 5.38
N ALA A 785 14.41 -4.73 4.25
CA ALA A 785 15.10 -4.69 2.97
C ALA A 785 14.92 -3.33 2.29
N ALA A 786 15.88 -2.93 1.47
CA ALA A 786 15.89 -1.68 0.71
C ALA A 786 16.38 -1.88 -0.74
N PRO A 787 15.56 -2.45 -1.64
CA PRO A 787 15.88 -2.46 -3.06
C PRO A 787 15.93 -1.03 -3.60
N GLN A 788 17.08 -0.64 -4.14
CA GLN A 788 17.24 0.68 -4.77
C GLN A 788 16.78 0.61 -6.23
N LEU A 789 15.98 1.58 -6.68
CA LEU A 789 15.57 1.70 -8.07
C LEU A 789 16.77 1.96 -8.98
N ALA A 790 16.85 1.26 -10.12
CA ALA A 790 17.95 1.38 -11.06
C ALA A 790 18.07 2.77 -11.70
N ASN A 791 16.94 3.46 -11.89
CA ASN A 791 16.84 4.76 -12.54
C ASN A 791 16.04 5.74 -11.67
N GLY A 792 16.38 7.03 -11.75
CA GLY A 792 15.59 8.08 -11.12
C GLY A 792 14.39 8.47 -12.01
N PRO A 793 13.30 8.99 -11.43
CA PRO A 793 12.23 9.60 -12.21
C PRO A 793 12.76 10.84 -12.95
N THR A 794 12.51 10.93 -14.26
CA THR A 794 12.97 12.02 -15.13
C THR A 794 11.91 12.40 -16.17
N ASP A 795 12.02 13.61 -16.72
CA ASP A 795 10.99 14.22 -17.60
C ASP A 795 10.81 13.59 -18.98
N ALA A 796 11.68 12.64 -19.33
CA ALA A 796 11.66 11.95 -20.61
C ALA A 796 11.64 10.42 -20.48
N GLY A 797 11.79 9.88 -19.25
CA GLY A 797 12.14 8.48 -19.01
C GLY A 797 13.56 8.14 -19.51
N TYR A 798 14.24 7.18 -18.87
CA TYR A 798 15.51 6.66 -19.36
C TYR A 798 15.64 5.15 -19.19
N GLY A 799 16.44 4.55 -20.07
CA GLY A 799 16.56 3.11 -20.25
C GLY A 799 17.28 2.38 -19.11
N GLY A 800 16.93 1.11 -18.97
CA GLY A 800 17.25 0.25 -17.84
C GLY A 800 16.10 -0.74 -17.69
N ASP A 801 16.33 -1.86 -17.01
CA ASP A 801 15.32 -2.92 -16.85
C ASP A 801 14.47 -2.75 -15.57
N GLY A 802 14.78 -1.75 -14.74
CA GLY A 802 14.45 -1.76 -13.30
C GLY A 802 15.49 -2.56 -12.52
N THR A 803 15.29 -2.68 -11.20
CA THR A 803 16.15 -3.48 -10.33
C THR A 803 15.57 -4.88 -10.19
N LEU A 804 16.29 -5.87 -10.71
CA LEU A 804 15.93 -7.28 -10.64
C LEU A 804 16.54 -7.89 -9.37
N GLU A 805 15.71 -8.44 -8.50
CA GLU A 805 16.13 -9.26 -7.36
C GLU A 805 15.52 -10.67 -7.45
N VAL A 806 16.17 -11.64 -6.80
CA VAL A 806 15.68 -13.00 -6.63
C VAL A 806 15.46 -13.22 -5.14
N TRP A 807 14.21 -13.44 -4.75
CA TRP A 807 13.82 -13.60 -3.35
C TRP A 807 13.45 -15.05 -3.08
N THR A 808 13.92 -15.57 -1.96
CA THR A 808 13.71 -16.96 -1.55
C THR A 808 12.86 -16.99 -0.28
N ILE A 809 11.58 -17.33 -0.45
CA ILE A 809 10.58 -17.39 0.62
C ILE A 809 10.58 -18.82 1.18
N LYS A 810 10.80 -18.98 2.49
CA LYS A 810 10.99 -20.26 3.17
C LYS A 810 10.01 -20.45 4.32
N ASN A 811 9.61 -21.70 4.57
CA ASN A 811 8.90 -22.08 5.79
C ASN A 811 9.89 -22.39 6.92
N GLY A 812 9.86 -21.60 7.99
CA GLY A 812 10.72 -21.77 9.18
C GLY A 812 10.16 -22.69 10.25
N GLY A 813 9.03 -23.37 10.01
CA GLY A 813 8.32 -24.13 11.04
C GLY A 813 7.69 -25.44 10.58
N ASN A 814 7.71 -26.44 11.46
CA ASN A 814 7.00 -27.70 11.26
C ASN A 814 5.51 -27.55 11.60
N GLY A 815 4.64 -27.57 10.58
CA GLY A 815 3.19 -27.70 10.75
C GLY A 815 2.37 -26.40 10.65
N TRP A 816 2.92 -25.36 10.01
CA TRP A 816 2.22 -24.13 9.66
C TRP A 816 2.37 -23.82 8.18
N SER A 817 1.43 -23.05 7.65
CA SER A 817 1.29 -22.75 6.23
C SER A 817 1.12 -21.24 6.04
N HIS A 818 1.86 -20.67 5.08
CA HIS A 818 2.01 -19.24 4.90
C HIS A 818 1.81 -18.87 3.42
N PRO A 819 0.74 -18.15 3.04
CA PRO A 819 0.63 -17.54 1.73
C PRO A 819 1.31 -16.18 1.79
N VAL A 820 2.56 -16.08 1.35
CA VAL A 820 3.35 -14.86 1.51
C VAL A 820 3.03 -13.88 0.40
N HIS A 821 2.47 -12.73 0.73
CA HIS A 821 2.24 -11.62 -0.19
C HIS A 821 3.44 -10.66 -0.19
N VAL A 822 3.86 -10.23 -1.38
CA VAL A 822 4.80 -9.12 -1.57
C VAL A 822 4.05 -8.01 -2.31
N HIS A 823 4.05 -6.81 -1.74
CA HIS A 823 3.38 -5.64 -2.33
C HIS A 823 4.08 -5.15 -3.62
N PHE A 824 3.43 -4.20 -4.30
CA PHE A 824 3.95 -3.38 -5.41
C PHE A 824 4.12 -4.04 -6.79
N GLU A 825 4.83 -5.15 -6.90
CA GLU A 825 5.18 -5.76 -8.19
C GLU A 825 4.94 -7.27 -8.19
N GLU A 826 4.48 -7.80 -9.31
CA GLU A 826 4.33 -9.24 -9.48
C GLU A 826 5.69 -9.88 -9.84
N GLY A 827 6.00 -11.00 -9.21
CA GLY A 827 7.19 -11.79 -9.51
C GLY A 827 6.89 -13.02 -10.37
N VAL A 828 7.93 -13.65 -10.87
CA VAL A 828 7.85 -14.96 -11.53
C VAL A 828 8.55 -15.98 -10.64
N ILE A 829 7.80 -16.96 -10.11
CA ILE A 829 8.40 -18.13 -9.42
C ILE A 829 9.43 -18.74 -10.36
N LEU A 830 10.65 -18.97 -9.91
CA LEU A 830 11.69 -19.68 -10.66
C LEU A 830 11.59 -21.18 -10.42
N ASN A 831 11.55 -21.59 -9.14
CA ASN A 831 11.47 -22.97 -8.69
C ASN A 831 10.72 -23.09 -7.34
N ARG A 832 10.24 -24.30 -7.04
CA ARG A 832 9.70 -24.72 -5.74
C ARG A 832 10.46 -25.96 -5.27
N ASP A 833 11.09 -25.92 -4.09
CA ASP A 833 11.98 -26.98 -3.59
C ASP A 833 13.01 -27.48 -4.63
N GLY A 834 13.60 -26.57 -5.42
CA GLY A 834 14.51 -26.89 -6.52
C GLY A 834 13.87 -27.48 -7.79
N LYS A 835 12.54 -27.66 -7.82
CA LYS A 835 11.77 -28.21 -8.96
C LYS A 835 11.11 -27.11 -9.78
N LYS A 836 10.78 -27.41 -11.05
CA LYS A 836 9.94 -26.51 -11.86
C LYS A 836 8.55 -26.39 -11.23
N PRO A 837 7.94 -25.19 -11.21
CA PRO A 837 6.58 -25.02 -10.69
C PRO A 837 5.52 -25.71 -11.58
N PRO A 838 4.33 -25.99 -11.04
CA PRO A 838 3.21 -26.61 -11.76
C PRO A 838 2.73 -25.75 -12.95
N GLU A 839 2.00 -26.35 -13.89
CA GLU A 839 1.59 -25.66 -15.12
C GLU A 839 0.73 -24.41 -14.86
N TRP A 840 -0.02 -24.35 -13.76
CA TRP A 840 -0.81 -23.16 -13.37
C TRP A 840 0.00 -22.00 -12.73
N GLU A 841 1.32 -22.15 -12.55
CA GLU A 841 2.23 -21.08 -12.11
C GLU A 841 3.41 -20.87 -13.05
N LYS A 842 3.78 -21.90 -13.82
CA LYS A 842 4.84 -21.88 -14.84
C LYS A 842 4.61 -20.84 -15.94
N TRP A 843 3.36 -20.59 -16.28
CA TRP A 843 2.95 -19.65 -17.34
C TRP A 843 2.46 -18.31 -16.79
N ALA A 844 2.76 -18.00 -15.53
CA ALA A 844 2.18 -16.88 -14.81
C ALA A 844 3.24 -16.02 -14.10
N ARG A 845 2.85 -14.78 -13.83
CA ARG A 845 3.39 -13.95 -12.75
C ARG A 845 2.56 -14.25 -11.48
N LYS A 846 2.98 -13.79 -10.30
CA LYS A 846 2.29 -13.98 -9.01
C LYS A 846 2.59 -12.83 -8.04
N ASP A 847 1.70 -12.62 -7.06
CA ASP A 847 1.95 -11.76 -5.89
C ASP A 847 1.86 -12.52 -4.56
N LEU A 848 1.46 -13.81 -4.60
CA LEU A 848 1.29 -14.68 -3.42
C LEU A 848 2.09 -15.98 -3.54
N TYR A 849 3.02 -16.20 -2.62
CA TYR A 849 3.93 -17.34 -2.60
C TYR A 849 3.60 -18.26 -1.43
N ARG A 850 2.83 -19.32 -1.70
CA ARG A 850 2.49 -20.32 -0.69
C ARG A 850 3.69 -21.20 -0.33
N VAL A 851 4.06 -21.23 0.95
CA VAL A 851 4.95 -22.22 1.58
C VAL A 851 4.21 -22.94 2.73
N GLY A 852 4.50 -24.22 2.97
CA GLY A 852 3.72 -25.05 3.89
C GLY A 852 3.90 -26.57 3.67
N PRO A 853 3.37 -27.41 4.58
CA PRO A 853 3.53 -28.87 4.56
C PRO A 853 2.51 -29.63 3.69
N GLU A 854 1.67 -28.93 2.91
CA GLU A 854 0.64 -29.53 2.05
C GLU A 854 1.22 -30.15 0.78
N VAL A 855 0.50 -31.12 0.19
CA VAL A 855 0.90 -31.83 -1.03
C VAL A 855 1.07 -30.92 -2.26
N ASP A 856 0.34 -29.80 -2.33
CA ASP A 856 0.48 -28.76 -3.37
C ASP A 856 1.01 -27.43 -2.80
N SER A 857 1.93 -27.54 -1.83
CA SER A 857 2.76 -26.47 -1.30
C SER A 857 4.25 -26.83 -1.43
N SER A 858 5.14 -26.07 -0.80
CA SER A 858 6.59 -26.27 -0.81
C SER A 858 7.24 -25.75 0.47
N GLU A 859 8.42 -26.26 0.83
CA GLU A 859 9.23 -25.73 1.93
C GLU A 859 9.88 -24.39 1.53
N GLU A 860 10.25 -24.26 0.26
CA GLU A 860 10.89 -23.09 -0.32
C GLU A 860 10.28 -22.69 -1.68
N VAL A 861 10.10 -21.39 -1.90
CA VAL A 861 9.77 -20.79 -3.19
C VAL A 861 10.82 -19.74 -3.53
N GLN A 862 11.56 -19.94 -4.62
CA GLN A 862 12.40 -18.90 -5.18
C GLN A 862 11.63 -18.16 -6.29
N MET A 863 11.56 -16.84 -6.22
CA MET A 863 10.90 -15.98 -7.22
C MET A 863 11.82 -14.86 -7.68
N ALA A 864 11.58 -14.34 -8.89
CA ALA A 864 12.27 -13.18 -9.43
C ALA A 864 11.30 -12.01 -9.56
N ILE A 865 11.65 -10.88 -8.96
CA ILE A 865 10.83 -9.66 -8.90
C ILE A 865 11.63 -8.46 -9.42
N ARG A 866 10.94 -7.46 -9.96
CA ARG A 866 11.52 -6.34 -10.69
C ARG A 866 10.95 -5.02 -10.22
N PHE A 867 11.73 -4.26 -9.45
CA PHE A 867 11.32 -3.00 -8.86
C PHE A 867 11.59 -1.81 -9.82
N ARG A 868 10.56 -0.99 -10.05
CA ARG A 868 10.49 0.06 -11.08
C ARG A 868 9.63 1.24 -10.61
N GLU A 869 9.60 2.32 -11.41
CA GLU A 869 8.63 3.45 -11.41
C GLU A 869 8.40 4.29 -10.11
N PHE A 870 8.29 3.69 -8.93
CA PHE A 870 7.88 4.34 -7.67
C PHE A 870 8.76 3.93 -6.48
N ALA A 871 8.89 4.84 -5.51
CA ALA A 871 9.71 4.66 -4.32
C ALA A 871 8.85 4.71 -3.04
N GLY A 872 9.49 4.53 -1.89
CA GLY A 872 8.87 4.64 -0.56
C GLY A 872 8.58 3.29 0.08
N THR A 873 7.74 3.31 1.11
CA THR A 873 7.51 2.17 2.01
C THR A 873 6.43 1.21 1.53
N PHE A 874 6.78 -0.07 1.47
CA PHE A 874 5.94 -1.20 1.09
C PHE A 874 6.04 -2.33 2.12
N MET A 875 5.29 -3.41 1.92
CA MET A 875 5.18 -4.51 2.87
C MET A 875 5.29 -5.90 2.23
N GLU A 876 5.75 -6.85 3.02
CA GLU A 876 5.69 -8.28 2.74
C GLU A 876 5.12 -8.98 3.99
N HIS A 877 4.23 -9.94 3.82
CA HIS A 877 3.58 -10.61 4.95
C HIS A 877 2.96 -11.96 4.59
N CYS A 878 2.70 -12.76 5.63
CA CYS A 878 1.81 -13.91 5.50
C CYS A 878 0.34 -13.43 5.44
N HIS A 879 -0.37 -13.71 4.35
CA HIS A 879 -1.78 -13.36 4.15
C HIS A 879 -2.77 -14.33 4.83
N ASN A 880 -2.29 -15.29 5.64
CA ASN A 880 -3.09 -15.68 6.80
C ASN A 880 -3.09 -14.47 7.75
N THR A 881 -4.07 -13.61 7.59
CA THR A 881 -4.17 -12.30 8.27
C THR A 881 -4.11 -12.40 9.80
N GLN A 882 -4.44 -13.56 10.39
CA GLN A 882 -4.24 -13.77 11.83
C GLN A 882 -2.75 -13.90 12.21
N HIS A 883 -1.93 -14.47 11.32
CA HIS A 883 -0.48 -14.46 11.46
C HIS A 883 0.06 -13.04 11.25
N GLU A 884 -0.42 -12.32 10.20
CA GLU A 884 -0.09 -10.92 9.90
C GLU A 884 -0.28 -9.99 11.10
N ASP A 885 -1.42 -10.11 11.80
CA ASP A 885 -1.78 -9.30 12.98
C ASP A 885 -0.97 -9.67 14.25
N ASN A 886 -0.18 -10.76 14.26
CA ASN A 886 0.45 -11.31 15.48
C ASN A 886 1.98 -11.68 15.45
N SER A 887 2.89 -11.10 14.67
CA SER A 887 2.77 -10.07 13.63
C SER A 887 3.74 -10.39 12.50
N MET A 888 3.32 -11.27 11.60
CA MET A 888 4.06 -11.87 10.49
C MET A 888 4.08 -10.97 9.26
N LEU A 889 4.54 -9.74 9.49
CA LEU A 889 4.55 -8.62 8.56
C LEU A 889 5.92 -7.94 8.68
N LEU A 890 6.48 -7.51 7.56
CA LEU A 890 7.70 -6.71 7.48
C LEU A 890 7.52 -5.52 6.55
N ARG A 891 8.41 -4.54 6.72
CA ARG A 891 8.55 -3.37 5.86
C ARG A 891 9.80 -3.51 4.99
N PHE A 892 9.63 -3.22 3.71
CA PHE A 892 10.75 -2.90 2.81
C PHE A 892 10.54 -1.51 2.21
N ASP A 893 11.62 -0.79 1.94
CA ASP A 893 11.58 0.54 1.32
C ASP A 893 12.19 0.48 -0.09
N LEU A 894 11.45 0.87 -1.12
CA LEU A 894 12.04 1.10 -2.44
C LEU A 894 12.75 2.45 -2.42
N GLU A 895 14.07 2.44 -2.57
CA GLU A 895 14.90 3.64 -2.43
C GLU A 895 15.16 4.33 -3.78
N HIS A 896 15.23 5.65 -3.79
CA HIS A 896 15.71 6.38 -4.95
C HIS A 896 17.20 6.08 -5.21
N PRO A 897 17.69 6.16 -6.47
CA PRO A 897 19.11 5.97 -6.78
C PRO A 897 20.00 6.90 -5.95
N GLY A 898 21.03 6.34 -5.30
CA GLY A 898 21.95 7.10 -4.45
C GLY A 898 21.36 7.59 -3.12
N GLN A 899 20.16 7.15 -2.72
CA GLN A 899 19.60 7.45 -1.41
C GLN A 899 20.45 6.86 -0.28
N LEU A 900 20.87 7.70 0.67
CA LEU A 900 21.64 7.28 1.86
C LEU A 900 20.82 7.32 3.15
N GLN A 901 19.88 8.28 3.24
CA GLN A 901 19.02 8.51 4.40
C GLN A 901 17.79 7.61 4.40
N LEU A 902 17.28 7.28 5.59
CA LEU A 902 16.12 6.41 5.77
C LEU A 902 14.83 7.23 5.84
N MET A 903 13.77 6.72 5.22
CA MET A 903 12.43 7.31 5.30
C MET A 903 11.85 7.13 6.71
N PRO A 904 11.39 8.20 7.39
CA PRO A 904 10.84 8.09 8.73
C PRO A 904 9.46 7.43 8.69
N SER A 905 9.08 6.83 9.81
CA SER A 905 7.84 6.07 9.96
C SER A 905 6.70 6.98 10.40
N PRO A 906 5.53 6.98 9.72
CA PRO A 906 4.36 7.69 10.19
C PRO A 906 3.82 7.04 11.47
N MET A 907 3.33 7.86 12.39
CA MET A 907 2.71 7.48 13.66
C MET A 907 1.37 8.22 13.78
N PRO A 908 0.26 7.68 13.25
CA PRO A 908 -1.03 8.37 13.25
C PRO A 908 -1.67 8.44 14.64
N THR A 909 -2.20 9.62 14.97
CA THR A 909 -2.93 9.89 16.21
C THR A 909 -4.19 10.72 15.93
N TRP A 910 -5.05 10.83 16.94
CA TRP A 910 -6.19 11.76 16.90
C TRP A 910 -5.80 13.24 16.70
N ASP A 911 -4.55 13.64 16.88
CA ASP A 911 -4.10 15.03 16.73
C ASP A 911 -3.41 15.31 15.38
N GLY A 912 -3.17 14.27 14.59
CA GLY A 912 -2.38 14.29 13.36
C GLY A 912 -1.40 13.11 13.31
N VAL A 913 -0.56 13.08 12.27
CA VAL A 913 0.48 12.05 12.11
C VAL A 913 1.82 12.63 12.53
N GLU A 914 2.48 11.97 13.48
CA GLU A 914 3.86 12.25 13.88
C GLU A 914 4.83 11.38 13.07
N PHE A 915 6.13 11.67 13.13
CA PHE A 915 7.17 10.89 12.44
C PHE A 915 8.28 10.47 13.39
N ILE A 916 8.66 9.19 13.34
CA ILE A 916 9.77 8.62 14.11
C ILE A 916 10.86 8.13 13.16
N ALA A 917 12.12 8.38 13.51
CA ALA A 917 13.28 7.90 12.76
C ALA A 917 13.28 6.36 12.69
N SER A 918 13.48 5.82 11.49
CA SER A 918 13.51 4.37 11.26
C SER A 918 14.88 3.79 11.60
N ALA A 919 14.92 2.55 12.08
CA ALA A 919 16.12 1.71 12.10
C ALA A 919 16.08 0.73 10.93
N ALA A 920 17.24 0.23 10.50
CA ALA A 920 17.34 -0.77 9.45
C ALA A 920 18.03 -2.04 9.98
N LEU A 921 17.76 -3.20 9.38
CA LEU A 921 18.59 -4.39 9.61
C LEU A 921 19.98 -4.21 8.97
N PRO A 922 21.04 -4.87 9.45
CA PRO A 922 22.37 -4.78 8.84
C PRO A 922 22.39 -5.10 7.33
N SER A 923 21.72 -6.18 6.89
CA SER A 923 21.73 -6.64 5.48
C SER A 923 20.79 -5.86 4.54
N PHE A 924 20.07 -4.85 5.03
CA PHE A 924 18.93 -4.26 4.29
C PHE A 924 19.29 -3.74 2.88
N ARG A 925 20.51 -3.25 2.68
CA ARG A 925 21.04 -2.83 1.36
C ARG A 925 22.01 -3.82 0.73
N ASP A 926 22.58 -4.73 1.51
CA ASP A 926 23.62 -5.65 1.06
C ASP A 926 23.00 -6.92 0.46
N LYS A 927 23.86 -7.85 0.02
CA LYS A 927 23.50 -9.14 -0.59
C LYS A 927 23.79 -10.26 0.43
N ASP A 928 23.02 -11.35 0.38
CA ASP A 928 23.42 -12.61 1.03
C ASP A 928 24.74 -13.11 0.42
N ASP A 929 25.83 -13.08 1.19
CA ASP A 929 27.14 -13.67 0.83
C ASP A 929 27.21 -15.18 1.16
N ASP A 930 26.15 -15.77 1.74
CA ASP A 930 26.12 -17.13 2.29
C ASP A 930 25.48 -18.19 1.35
N ASP A 931 25.13 -17.79 0.12
CA ASP A 931 24.74 -18.71 -0.95
C ASP A 931 25.95 -19.53 -1.42
N GLY A 932 26.07 -20.78 -0.94
CA GLY A 932 27.19 -21.71 -1.19
C GLY A 932 27.40 -22.20 -2.64
N GLY A 933 27.40 -21.29 -3.61
CA GLY A 933 27.97 -21.49 -4.94
C GLY A 933 29.51 -21.49 -4.91
N PRO A 934 30.17 -21.86 -6.02
CA PRO A 934 31.62 -21.80 -6.10
C PRO A 934 32.11 -20.35 -5.96
N GLU A 935 33.19 -20.17 -5.21
CA GLU A 935 33.94 -18.90 -5.10
C GLU A 935 34.11 -18.26 -6.49
N ASP A 936 33.80 -16.96 -6.58
CA ASP A 936 33.83 -16.22 -7.84
C ASP A 936 35.26 -16.23 -8.44
N PRO A 937 35.48 -16.82 -9.62
CA PRO A 937 36.82 -16.91 -10.22
C PRO A 937 37.27 -15.59 -10.89
N ASP A 938 36.49 -14.50 -10.82
CA ASP A 938 36.78 -13.23 -11.51
C ASP A 938 37.64 -12.21 -10.71
N ASP A 939 38.22 -12.58 -9.55
CA ASP A 939 39.15 -11.74 -8.73
C ASP A 939 40.54 -11.49 -9.38
N ASP A 940 40.68 -11.74 -10.68
CA ASP A 940 41.93 -11.58 -11.44
C ASP A 940 41.93 -10.33 -12.36
N LYS A 941 40.99 -9.39 -12.12
CA LYS A 941 40.98 -8.06 -12.77
C LYS A 941 41.95 -7.09 -12.06
N PRO A 942 42.99 -6.57 -12.74
CA PRO A 942 43.97 -5.68 -12.11
C PRO A 942 43.31 -4.38 -11.62
N ASN A 943 43.54 -4.04 -10.35
CA ASN A 943 42.96 -2.85 -9.73
C ASN A 943 43.33 -1.55 -10.47
N GLN A 944 42.31 -0.86 -10.98
CA GLN A 944 42.47 0.45 -11.62
C GLN A 944 42.66 1.54 -10.57
N LEU A 945 43.42 2.60 -10.91
CA LEU A 945 43.71 3.65 -9.92
C LEU A 945 42.52 4.62 -9.79
N PRO A 946 42.14 5.02 -8.56
CA PRO A 946 41.09 6.01 -8.35
C PRO A 946 41.48 7.38 -8.92
N VAL A 947 40.49 8.17 -9.26
CA VAL A 947 40.61 9.51 -9.84
C VAL A 947 40.26 10.55 -8.80
N ALA A 948 41.26 11.37 -8.44
CA ALA A 948 41.09 12.54 -7.58
C ALA A 948 40.74 13.78 -8.43
N THR A 949 39.77 14.56 -7.97
CA THR A 949 39.27 15.78 -8.62
C THR A 949 39.62 17.03 -7.79
N ASN A 950 39.59 18.21 -8.40
CA ASN A 950 39.94 19.46 -7.71
C ASN A 950 38.75 20.07 -6.98
N ASP A 951 39.02 20.63 -5.80
CA ASP A 951 38.03 21.22 -4.91
C ASP A 951 38.27 22.71 -4.64
N SER A 952 37.25 23.39 -4.10
CA SER A 952 37.41 24.74 -3.60
C SER A 952 36.55 25.06 -2.38
N GLY A 953 36.97 26.04 -1.60
CA GLY A 953 36.27 26.52 -0.41
C GLY A 953 36.57 27.98 -0.09
N ALA A 954 35.83 28.55 0.86
CA ALA A 954 36.07 29.91 1.33
C ALA A 954 35.79 30.04 2.84
N THR A 955 36.66 30.75 3.55
CA THR A 955 36.52 30.99 5.00
C THR A 955 37.08 32.37 5.41
N LYS A 956 37.11 32.65 6.71
CA LYS A 956 37.65 33.87 7.32
C LYS A 956 38.80 33.52 8.28
N ALA A 957 39.66 34.49 8.57
CA ALA A 957 40.72 34.35 9.58
C ALA A 957 40.18 33.75 10.90
N GLY A 958 40.92 32.81 11.46
CA GLY A 958 40.57 32.09 12.69
C GLY A 958 39.33 31.18 12.62
N SER A 959 38.72 30.99 11.45
CA SER A 959 37.54 30.13 11.26
C SER A 959 37.92 28.88 10.44
N PRO A 960 38.05 27.70 11.06
CA PRO A 960 38.26 26.46 10.31
C PRO A 960 37.09 26.14 9.38
N ILE A 961 37.38 25.47 8.26
CA ILE A 961 36.39 24.92 7.33
C ILE A 961 36.70 23.45 7.05
N THR A 962 35.68 22.60 7.10
CA THR A 962 35.77 21.19 6.73
C THR A 962 35.16 21.00 5.33
N LEU A 963 35.93 20.37 4.45
CA LEU A 963 35.60 20.12 3.04
C LEU A 963 35.47 18.61 2.82
N ASN A 964 34.39 18.20 2.14
CA ASN A 964 34.21 16.82 1.71
C ASN A 964 34.85 16.65 0.32
N VAL A 965 36.18 16.53 0.31
CA VAL A 965 36.96 16.45 -0.93
C VAL A 965 36.61 15.21 -1.76
N LEU A 966 36.32 14.09 -1.10
CA LEU A 966 35.89 12.84 -1.76
C LEU A 966 34.52 12.90 -2.47
N ALA A 967 33.84 14.04 -2.51
CA ALA A 967 32.50 14.18 -3.08
C ALA A 967 32.44 14.15 -4.61
N ASN A 968 33.57 14.44 -5.28
CA ASN A 968 33.72 14.48 -6.74
C ASN A 968 34.82 13.51 -7.23
N ASP A 969 35.31 12.65 -6.34
CA ASP A 969 36.27 11.60 -6.62
C ASP A 969 35.55 10.31 -7.04
N SER A 970 36.23 9.46 -7.80
CA SER A 970 35.66 8.19 -8.27
C SER A 970 36.71 7.11 -8.42
N ASP A 971 36.28 5.86 -8.26
CA ASP A 971 37.06 4.70 -8.65
C ASP A 971 36.51 4.07 -9.95
N PRO A 972 37.34 3.72 -10.95
CA PRO A 972 36.88 3.11 -12.20
C PRO A 972 36.30 1.69 -12.06
N ASP A 973 36.75 0.92 -11.07
CA ASP A 973 36.26 -0.43 -10.78
C ASP A 973 35.10 -0.41 -9.75
N GLY A 974 34.95 0.69 -9.01
CA GLY A 974 33.90 0.92 -8.03
C GLY A 974 34.33 0.58 -6.58
N ASP A 975 35.64 0.50 -6.33
CA ASP A 975 36.22 0.07 -5.05
C ASP A 975 36.08 1.11 -3.91
N LEU A 976 34.84 1.27 -3.44
CA LEU A 976 34.44 2.14 -2.33
C LEU A 976 34.55 1.41 -0.97
N PRO A 977 34.78 2.11 0.16
CA PRO A 977 34.89 3.56 0.28
C PRO A 977 36.27 4.11 -0.11
N LEU A 978 36.27 5.26 -0.77
CA LEU A 978 37.46 6.07 -0.97
C LEU A 978 37.94 6.68 0.35
N ALA A 979 39.26 6.87 0.48
CA ALA A 979 39.89 7.51 1.63
C ALA A 979 40.91 8.57 1.20
N VAL A 980 40.97 9.69 1.92
CA VAL A 980 41.97 10.75 1.73
C VAL A 980 43.32 10.28 2.26
N VAL A 981 44.33 10.25 1.40
CA VAL A 981 45.72 9.91 1.71
C VAL A 981 46.68 10.97 1.15
N SER A 982 47.94 10.97 1.62
CA SER A 982 48.98 11.89 1.11
C SER A 982 48.57 13.37 1.08
N LEU A 983 47.83 13.83 2.09
CA LEU A 983 47.43 15.24 2.24
C LEU A 983 48.65 16.11 2.55
N GLU A 984 48.99 17.02 1.64
CA GLU A 984 50.09 17.97 1.81
C GLU A 984 49.65 19.23 2.56
N GLN A 985 50.60 19.93 3.21
CA GLN A 985 50.29 21.19 3.89
C GLN A 985 50.35 22.37 2.89
N PRO A 986 49.46 23.38 3.06
CA PRO A 986 49.54 24.61 2.28
C PRO A 986 50.78 25.43 2.62
N ASP A 987 51.07 26.45 1.81
CA ASP A 987 52.22 27.35 1.97
C ASP A 987 52.36 27.91 3.40
N SER A 988 53.60 27.94 3.90
CA SER A 988 53.91 28.33 5.27
C SER A 988 53.34 29.71 5.63
N GLY A 989 52.54 29.77 6.69
CA GLY A 989 51.87 30.98 7.15
C GLY A 989 50.48 31.23 6.55
N THR A 990 50.03 30.43 5.58
CA THR A 990 48.69 30.57 4.95
C THR A 990 47.59 29.72 5.58
N GLY A 991 47.95 28.81 6.50
CA GLY A 991 47.02 27.94 7.24
C GLY A 991 47.65 26.60 7.56
N SER A 992 46.84 25.64 8.00
CA SER A 992 47.21 24.23 8.14
C SER A 992 46.02 23.33 7.81
N VAL A 993 46.29 22.09 7.39
CA VAL A 993 45.25 21.10 7.08
C VAL A 993 45.39 19.83 7.91
N SER A 994 44.27 19.19 8.18
CA SER A 994 44.19 17.86 8.80
C SER A 994 43.09 17.04 8.13
N THR A 995 43.15 15.72 8.25
CA THR A 995 42.09 14.82 7.76
C THR A 995 41.76 13.75 8.80
N ASP A 996 40.50 13.32 8.80
CA ASP A 996 40.02 12.13 9.54
C ASP A 996 40.06 10.85 8.68
N GLY A 997 40.59 10.94 7.44
CA GLY A 997 40.58 9.88 6.44
C GLY A 997 39.44 10.01 5.42
N THR A 998 38.41 10.82 5.69
CA THR A 998 37.23 11.01 4.82
C THR A 998 36.98 12.46 4.43
N ARG A 999 37.33 13.42 5.30
CA ARG A 999 37.19 14.86 5.08
C ARG A 999 38.50 15.58 5.37
N VAL A 1000 38.69 16.75 4.76
CA VAL A 1000 39.83 17.62 5.03
C VAL A 1000 39.35 18.87 5.77
N THR A 1001 39.95 19.17 6.92
CA THR A 1001 39.71 20.41 7.66
C THR A 1001 40.88 21.36 7.48
N PHE A 1002 40.63 22.50 6.84
CA PHE A 1002 41.57 23.60 6.71
C PHE A 1002 41.36 24.63 7.82
N THR A 1003 42.44 24.98 8.52
CA THR A 1003 42.47 25.99 9.59
C THR A 1003 43.31 27.19 9.14
N PRO A 1004 42.69 28.36 8.86
CA PRO A 1004 43.43 29.57 8.54
C PRO A 1004 44.11 30.18 9.78
N PRO A 1005 45.11 31.05 9.62
CA PRO A 1005 45.70 31.82 10.71
C PRO A 1005 44.63 32.64 11.46
N ALA A 1006 44.81 32.80 12.77
CA ALA A 1006 43.85 33.49 13.65
C ALA A 1006 43.54 34.94 13.21
N THR A 1007 44.50 35.59 12.56
CA THR A 1007 44.38 36.96 12.03
C THR A 1007 45.12 37.06 10.70
N VAL A 1008 44.50 37.70 9.71
CA VAL A 1008 45.11 38.00 8.40
C VAL A 1008 44.78 39.46 8.06
N THR A 1009 45.74 40.23 7.53
CA THR A 1009 45.52 41.67 7.24
C THR A 1009 44.77 41.88 5.94
N ASP A 1010 45.06 41.05 4.94
CA ASP A 1010 44.53 41.12 3.58
C ASP A 1010 43.95 39.75 3.18
N ALA A 1011 43.01 39.74 2.23
CA ALA A 1011 42.46 38.49 1.72
C ALA A 1011 43.46 37.78 0.78
N TYR A 1012 43.54 36.46 0.86
CA TYR A 1012 44.39 35.63 0.00
C TYR A 1012 43.70 34.31 -0.35
N THR A 1013 44.26 33.58 -1.31
CA THR A 1013 43.90 32.20 -1.61
C THR A 1013 45.12 31.33 -1.35
N THR A 1014 44.92 30.14 -0.76
CA THR A 1014 45.96 29.13 -0.59
C THR A 1014 45.50 27.80 -1.17
N THR A 1015 46.45 26.97 -1.57
CA THR A 1015 46.22 25.67 -2.19
C THR A 1015 46.98 24.57 -1.47
N PHE A 1016 46.41 23.37 -1.45
CA PHE A 1016 47.06 22.15 -0.97
C PHE A 1016 46.51 20.95 -1.73
N ASP A 1017 47.34 19.92 -1.86
CA ASP A 1017 47.04 18.74 -2.67
C ASP A 1017 46.76 17.52 -1.77
N TYR A 1018 45.92 16.60 -2.25
CA TYR A 1018 45.65 15.31 -1.62
C TYR A 1018 45.57 14.19 -2.66
N LYS A 1019 45.70 12.94 -2.23
CA LYS A 1019 45.43 11.76 -3.05
C LYS A 1019 44.31 10.94 -2.47
N VAL A 1020 43.74 10.10 -3.31
CA VAL A 1020 42.64 9.21 -2.96
C VAL A 1020 43.15 7.79 -2.96
N LYS A 1021 42.68 6.97 -2.01
CA LYS A 1021 42.94 5.54 -1.96
C LYS A 1021 41.62 4.77 -1.98
N ASP A 1022 41.53 3.74 -2.82
CA ASP A 1022 40.39 2.83 -2.90
C ASP A 1022 40.41 1.75 -1.79
N ALA A 1023 39.34 0.94 -1.75
CA ALA A 1023 39.19 -0.15 -0.79
C ALA A 1023 40.22 -1.28 -0.95
N ARG A 1024 40.64 -1.58 -2.19
CA ARG A 1024 41.71 -2.54 -2.51
C ARG A 1024 43.12 -1.96 -2.32
N GLY A 1025 43.23 -0.68 -1.96
CA GLY A 1025 44.43 -0.02 -1.49
C GLY A 1025 45.31 0.63 -2.55
N ALA A 1026 44.88 0.73 -3.82
CA ALA A 1026 45.61 1.53 -4.81
C ALA A 1026 45.37 3.03 -4.58
N ILE A 1027 46.22 3.88 -5.17
CA ILE A 1027 46.29 5.31 -4.87
C ILE A 1027 46.25 6.12 -6.16
N SER A 1028 45.48 7.21 -6.16
CA SER A 1028 45.26 8.06 -7.31
C SER A 1028 46.57 8.54 -7.93
N LYS A 1029 46.65 8.44 -9.27
CA LYS A 1029 47.89 8.77 -9.99
C LYS A 1029 48.23 10.25 -9.87
N LEU A 1030 47.23 11.10 -10.14
CA LEU A 1030 47.27 12.53 -9.90
C LEU A 1030 46.71 12.84 -8.50
N ALA A 1031 47.14 13.97 -7.93
CA ALA A 1031 46.55 14.53 -6.73
C ALA A 1031 45.37 15.44 -7.10
N GLY A 1032 44.33 15.46 -6.26
CA GLY A 1032 43.31 16.49 -6.29
C GLY A 1032 43.83 17.74 -5.59
N GLN A 1033 43.66 18.90 -6.20
CA GLN A 1033 44.07 20.18 -5.61
C GLN A 1033 42.86 20.89 -4.99
N VAL A 1034 43.01 21.30 -3.73
CA VAL A 1034 42.01 22.10 -3.02
C VAL A 1034 42.44 23.57 -3.01
N SER A 1035 41.55 24.48 -3.39
CA SER A 1035 41.79 25.93 -3.38
C SER A 1035 40.90 26.66 -2.37
N VAL A 1036 41.47 27.29 -1.33
CA VAL A 1036 40.72 27.93 -0.25
C VAL A 1036 40.98 29.44 -0.20
N ALA A 1037 39.92 30.23 -0.39
CA ALA A 1037 39.96 31.68 -0.20
C ALA A 1037 39.77 32.06 1.29
N VAL A 1038 40.60 32.95 1.81
CA VAL A 1038 40.59 33.41 3.21
C VAL A 1038 40.45 34.92 3.27
N ALA A 1039 39.40 35.41 3.94
CA ALA A 1039 39.18 36.84 4.16
C ALA A 1039 39.52 37.29 5.61
N PRO A 1040 39.89 38.57 5.83
CA PRO A 1040 40.05 39.13 7.18
C PRO A 1040 38.82 38.94 8.07
N ALA A 1041 39.05 38.66 9.36
CA ALA A 1041 37.99 38.63 10.36
C ALA A 1041 37.45 40.04 10.65
N PRO A 1042 36.14 40.22 10.92
CA PRO A 1042 35.59 41.51 11.34
C PRO A 1042 36.21 41.96 12.67
N VAL A 1043 36.61 43.22 12.76
CA VAL A 1043 37.13 43.82 14.00
C VAL A 1043 36.00 43.94 15.03
N GLU A 1044 36.12 43.27 16.18
CA GLU A 1044 35.22 43.50 17.32
C GLU A 1044 35.35 44.95 17.80
N VAL A 1045 34.21 45.64 17.97
CA VAL A 1045 34.17 47.02 18.47
C VAL A 1045 33.85 46.98 19.97
N ASP A 1046 34.66 47.63 20.81
CA ASP A 1046 34.32 47.82 22.21
C ASP A 1046 33.11 48.77 22.34
N GLN A 1047 31.98 48.21 22.74
CA GLN A 1047 30.70 48.90 22.89
C GLN A 1047 30.45 49.40 24.32
N ASN A 1048 31.46 49.33 25.20
CA ASN A 1048 31.51 49.96 26.52
C ASN A 1048 30.25 49.68 27.37
N ILE A 1049 29.79 48.43 27.35
CA ILE A 1049 28.61 47.98 28.10
C ILE A 1049 28.93 47.98 29.60
N LYS A 1050 28.16 48.74 30.37
CA LYS A 1050 28.28 48.82 31.84
C LYS A 1050 26.93 48.51 32.47
N VAL A 1051 26.88 47.54 33.38
CA VAL A 1051 25.67 47.26 34.17
C VAL A 1051 25.70 48.13 35.43
N THR A 1052 24.67 48.95 35.64
CA THR A 1052 24.57 49.88 36.78
C THR A 1052 23.70 49.32 37.91
N SER A 1053 22.81 48.37 37.63
CA SER A 1053 22.12 47.56 38.63
C SER A 1053 21.72 46.22 38.03
N ALA A 1054 21.98 45.14 38.77
CA ALA A 1054 21.53 43.78 38.47
C ALA A 1054 20.93 43.15 39.72
N LYS A 1055 19.61 42.93 39.72
CA LYS A 1055 18.88 42.39 40.88
C LYS A 1055 17.95 41.26 40.46
N ALA A 1056 17.86 40.24 41.30
CA ALA A 1056 16.80 39.23 41.26
C ALA A 1056 16.08 39.25 42.61
N THR A 1057 14.76 39.29 42.60
CA THR A 1057 13.94 39.23 43.82
C THR A 1057 13.15 37.92 43.83
N VAL A 1058 13.32 37.11 44.87
CA VAL A 1058 12.63 35.83 45.06
C VAL A 1058 11.16 36.09 45.40
N ARG A 1059 10.26 35.32 44.78
CA ARG A 1059 8.81 35.36 44.98
C ARG A 1059 8.28 33.95 45.28
N SER A 1060 7.08 33.88 45.84
CA SER A 1060 6.40 32.61 46.13
C SER A 1060 6.24 31.73 44.88
N GLY A 1061 6.35 30.40 45.06
CA GLY A 1061 6.18 29.43 43.98
C GLY A 1061 7.33 29.39 42.98
N ASN A 1062 8.58 29.36 43.47
CA ASN A 1062 9.81 29.27 42.66
C ASN A 1062 9.86 30.31 41.52
N ARG A 1063 9.44 31.54 41.81
CA ARG A 1063 9.35 32.63 40.84
C ARG A 1063 10.40 33.70 41.15
N TYR A 1064 11.08 34.20 40.14
CA TYR A 1064 12.13 35.22 40.26
C TYR A 1064 11.75 36.44 39.42
N THR A 1065 11.84 37.63 40.03
CA THR A 1065 11.64 38.92 39.35
C THR A 1065 12.99 39.60 39.16
N TRP A 1066 13.38 39.83 37.91
CA TRP A 1066 14.68 40.37 37.51
C TRP A 1066 14.53 41.85 37.15
N ASP A 1067 15.44 42.69 37.62
CA ASP A 1067 15.53 44.11 37.27
C ASP A 1067 17.00 44.48 36.99
N LEU A 1068 17.26 44.78 35.73
CA LEU A 1068 18.59 44.87 35.13
C LEU A 1068 18.67 46.18 34.34
N MET A 1069 19.66 47.02 34.61
CA MET A 1069 19.85 48.27 33.87
C MET A 1069 21.31 48.66 33.75
N GLY A 1070 21.62 49.43 32.72
CA GLY A 1070 22.98 49.85 32.43
C GLY A 1070 23.09 50.91 31.34
N THR A 1071 24.32 51.11 30.87
CA THR A 1071 24.68 51.99 29.76
C THR A 1071 25.49 51.21 28.71
N SER A 1072 25.54 51.71 27.48
CA SER A 1072 26.38 51.23 26.39
C SER A 1072 26.69 52.36 25.41
N ALA A 1073 27.70 52.18 24.55
CA ALA A 1073 28.01 53.05 23.42
C ALA A 1073 27.28 52.66 22.11
N LEU A 1074 26.30 51.76 22.20
CA LEU A 1074 25.44 51.35 21.09
C LEU A 1074 24.49 52.47 20.66
N LYS A 1075 23.93 52.35 19.45
CA LYS A 1075 22.97 53.29 18.89
C LYS A 1075 21.59 53.09 19.53
N ILE A 1076 20.79 54.15 19.53
CA ILE A 1076 19.39 54.10 19.97
C ILE A 1076 18.65 53.10 19.06
N GLY A 1077 17.99 52.12 19.65
CA GLY A 1077 17.30 51.03 18.96
C GLY A 1077 18.09 49.72 18.84
N ASP A 1078 19.41 49.72 19.03
CA ASP A 1078 20.21 48.50 19.08
C ASP A 1078 19.78 47.61 20.26
N THR A 1079 19.91 46.28 20.13
CA THR A 1079 19.44 45.32 21.12
C THR A 1079 20.57 44.59 21.85
N LEU A 1080 20.33 44.32 23.13
CA LEU A 1080 21.19 43.57 24.03
C LEU A 1080 20.47 42.31 24.49
N ALA A 1081 21.00 41.12 24.19
CA ALA A 1081 20.49 39.86 24.72
C ALA A 1081 21.03 39.64 26.14
N ILE A 1082 20.18 39.19 27.06
CA ILE A 1082 20.53 39.03 28.47
C ILE A 1082 20.18 37.62 28.95
N THR A 1083 21.17 36.92 29.49
CA THR A 1083 21.07 35.53 29.95
C THR A 1083 21.53 35.42 31.41
N ALA A 1084 20.72 34.79 32.26
CA ALA A 1084 21.08 34.48 33.65
C ALA A 1084 21.69 33.08 33.78
N ALA A 1085 22.64 32.92 34.70
CA ALA A 1085 23.11 31.60 35.12
C ALA A 1085 22.15 31.02 36.17
N MET A 1086 21.53 29.87 35.87
CA MET A 1086 20.67 29.11 36.77
C MET A 1086 21.35 27.79 37.16
N VAL A 1087 20.86 27.12 38.21
CA VAL A 1087 21.41 25.82 38.66
C VAL A 1087 21.36 24.76 37.55
N ASP A 1088 20.29 24.73 36.75
CA ASP A 1088 20.07 23.71 35.71
C ASP A 1088 20.51 24.18 34.30
N GLY A 1089 21.29 25.27 34.22
CA GLY A 1089 21.82 25.81 32.97
C GLY A 1089 21.52 27.31 32.73
N PRO A 1090 21.98 27.88 31.61
CA PRO A 1090 21.75 29.28 31.26
C PRO A 1090 20.30 29.53 30.80
N LEU A 1091 19.65 30.55 31.35
CA LEU A 1091 18.28 30.96 31.02
C LEU A 1091 18.25 32.35 30.37
N SER A 1092 17.68 32.45 29.16
CA SER A 1092 17.44 33.75 28.52
C SER A 1092 16.37 34.54 29.28
N LEU A 1093 16.69 35.79 29.62
CA LEU A 1093 15.74 36.74 30.23
C LEU A 1093 15.08 37.65 29.19
N GLY A 1094 15.46 37.53 27.92
CA GLY A 1094 14.98 38.37 26.81
C GLY A 1094 16.01 39.39 26.33
N THR A 1095 15.53 40.42 25.62
CA THR A 1095 16.35 41.50 25.05
C THR A 1095 15.97 42.87 25.62
N ALA A 1096 16.95 43.77 25.70
CA ALA A 1096 16.74 45.18 26.03
C ALA A 1096 17.16 46.06 24.85
N SER A 1097 16.30 46.99 24.42
CA SER A 1097 16.67 48.02 23.46
C SER A 1097 17.41 49.17 24.13
N VAL A 1098 18.41 49.71 23.45
CA VAL A 1098 19.16 50.90 23.89
C VAL A 1098 18.34 52.16 23.62
N LEU A 1099 18.17 52.96 24.67
CA LEU A 1099 17.36 54.17 24.71
C LEU A 1099 18.23 55.43 24.50
N VAL A 1100 17.56 56.59 24.41
CA VAL A 1100 18.21 57.91 24.36
C VAL A 1100 19.21 58.04 25.52
N GLY A 1101 20.42 58.52 25.21
CA GLY A 1101 21.52 58.62 26.18
C GLY A 1101 22.29 57.30 26.41
N GLY A 1102 22.07 56.27 25.59
CA GLY A 1102 22.81 55.00 25.67
C GLY A 1102 22.41 54.10 26.83
N THR A 1103 21.28 54.39 27.49
CA THR A 1103 20.77 53.62 28.63
C THR A 1103 19.97 52.41 28.17
N TRP A 1104 19.94 51.34 28.96
CA TRP A 1104 19.10 50.16 28.69
C TRP A 1104 18.55 49.59 30.01
N ARG A 1105 17.37 48.95 29.94
CA ARG A 1105 16.75 48.26 31.07
C ARG A 1105 15.97 47.03 30.60
N LEU A 1106 16.03 45.97 31.39
CA LEU A 1106 15.21 44.77 31.27
C LEU A 1106 14.53 44.50 32.61
N SER A 1107 13.23 44.24 32.57
CA SER A 1107 12.47 43.69 33.68
C SER A 1107 11.81 42.39 33.23
N ALA A 1108 12.13 41.27 33.87
CA ALA A 1108 11.67 39.95 33.49
C ALA A 1108 11.14 39.16 34.70
N THR A 1109 10.24 38.20 34.46
CA THR A 1109 9.77 37.26 35.49
C THR A 1109 9.96 35.84 34.98
N THR A 1110 10.63 35.00 35.76
CA THR A 1110 10.87 33.59 35.42
C THR A 1110 10.33 32.68 36.53
N THR A 1111 10.05 31.42 36.19
CA THR A 1111 9.63 30.37 37.13
C THR A 1111 10.47 29.12 36.91
N GLY A 1112 10.87 28.44 37.98
CA GLY A 1112 11.66 27.22 37.92
C GLY A 1112 12.87 27.27 38.84
N SER A 1113 14.01 26.80 38.34
CA SER A 1113 15.26 26.63 39.07
C SER A 1113 15.80 27.92 39.68
N ALA A 1114 16.58 27.80 40.75
CA ALA A 1114 17.22 28.96 41.38
C ALA A 1114 18.36 29.53 40.51
N PRO A 1115 18.69 30.84 40.66
CA PRO A 1115 19.94 31.39 40.14
C PRO A 1115 21.14 30.59 40.68
N ALA A 1116 22.16 30.39 39.84
CA ALA A 1116 23.40 29.72 40.22
C ALA A 1116 24.11 30.45 41.37
N GLN A 1117 25.08 29.80 42.02
CA GLN A 1117 25.92 30.42 43.05
C GLN A 1117 27.39 30.38 42.61
N PRO A 1118 28.06 31.54 42.39
CA PRO A 1118 27.53 32.90 42.52
C PRO A 1118 26.54 33.28 41.39
N PRO A 1119 25.48 34.05 41.70
CA PRO A 1119 24.46 34.41 40.72
C PRO A 1119 25.00 35.48 39.76
N THR A 1120 24.92 35.22 38.46
CA THR A 1120 25.46 36.08 37.41
C THR A 1120 24.49 36.24 36.23
N VAL A 1121 24.67 37.33 35.49
CA VAL A 1121 24.01 37.59 34.20
C VAL A 1121 25.05 38.00 33.17
N THR A 1122 24.85 37.57 31.93
CA THR A 1122 25.68 37.90 30.77
C THR A 1122 24.85 38.72 29.79
N ILE A 1123 25.38 39.88 29.40
CA ILE A 1123 24.78 40.82 28.45
C ILE A 1123 25.60 40.75 27.16
N LYS A 1124 24.97 40.40 26.03
CA LYS A 1124 25.64 40.23 24.73
C LYS A 1124 24.99 41.09 23.63
N PRO A 1125 25.75 41.96 22.95
CA PRO A 1125 25.33 42.66 21.74
C PRO A 1125 25.57 41.81 20.47
N VAL A 1126 25.01 42.22 19.33
CA VAL A 1126 25.10 41.47 18.06
C VAL A 1126 26.54 41.36 17.54
N ASN A 1127 27.35 42.42 17.66
CA ASN A 1127 28.72 42.49 17.13
C ASN A 1127 29.70 43.10 18.15
N GLY A 1128 29.75 42.57 19.37
CA GLY A 1128 30.61 43.10 20.42
C GLY A 1128 30.75 42.19 21.63
N LYS A 1129 31.72 42.51 22.49
CA LYS A 1129 32.11 41.68 23.63
C LYS A 1129 30.99 41.56 24.66
N ALA A 1130 30.71 40.32 25.07
CA ALA A 1130 29.76 40.05 26.16
C ALA A 1130 30.32 40.49 27.52
N VAL A 1131 29.45 41.03 28.38
CA VAL A 1131 29.80 41.47 29.73
C VAL A 1131 28.99 40.66 30.75
N THR A 1132 29.69 39.93 31.62
CA THR A 1132 29.10 39.16 32.72
C THR A 1132 29.29 39.90 34.04
N VAL A 1133 28.21 40.04 34.83
CA VAL A 1133 28.24 40.69 36.15
C VAL A 1133 27.51 39.86 37.21
N PRO A 1134 27.89 40.00 38.50
CA PRO A 1134 27.14 39.41 39.60
C PRO A 1134 25.76 40.07 39.77
N VAL A 1135 24.78 39.27 40.20
CA VAL A 1135 23.41 39.69 40.50
C VAL A 1135 23.22 39.76 42.01
N THR A 1136 22.60 40.83 42.52
CA THR A 1136 22.15 40.84 43.91
C THR A 1136 20.81 40.11 44.01
N VAL A 1137 20.80 38.90 44.56
CA VAL A 1137 19.58 38.16 44.89
C VAL A 1137 19.02 38.68 46.23
N ARG A 1138 17.70 38.90 46.32
CA ARG A 1138 16.98 39.42 47.51
C ARG A 1138 15.65 38.72 47.74
#